data_AF-A0A813Y9Q4-F1
#
_entry.id   AF-A0A813Y9Q4-F1
#
_cell.length_a   1.000
_cell.length_b   1.000
_cell.length_c   1.000
_cell.angle_alpha   90.00
_cell.angle_beta   90.00
_cell.angle_gamma   90.00
#
_symmetry.space_group_name_H-M   'P 1'
#
loop_
_entity.id
_entity.type
_entity.pdbx_description
1 polymer ?
#
loop_
_entity_poly.entity_id
_entity_poly.type
_entity_poly.pdbx_seq_one_letter_code
_entity_poly.pdbx_strand_id
1 'polypeptide(L)'
;MSKPIPQPQETFLIGNVKDVDPDFFVESLQRLQELYGEIFRLTFFKDNVIVVSSHELINFVCDESKFDKKVAAAISELRNAGGDGLFTAHTSEPNWKLAHKILMPAFGPQAIRDMFPSMMDIASQLILRWERFHGEEIDVCDNLTRLTLDTIALCSFNYRFNSFYHSKMHRFVEAMINVLMESGRRSQRLSLQNTLMVTTTRWYYNEIAHLHNLCDEIVKERRENPNDVKDLLNRMIHGKDPDSGYQLSDENIRYQMLTFLVAGHETTSGLLSFALYYLLKNPHTLQKAQAEVDQYDEIKIDTLNKLKYIDAVLKETLRLQPTAPGFILQSKEDRVVLPGGYEIRKDDSIIVLLHKLHRDPKIWDQPEEFIPERMLNGGYENLPANAWKPFGNGQRGCIGRPFAWQESLLTIALILKHFNLEFVDPSYNLRIKQTLTIKPEGFKIRVRSRQQIDISLRKDVKQLENTFEKAKSNDTRNLRPMAILFGSNSGSCQSFAETLASEAPLYGYNATVSTLDSAVGSLPLDQPVIIITASYEGKPCENAKQFVAYLESKPKLEGVNYGIFGAGHHDWVKTYQKIPLYIDQLLENAGGQRIIELGEGDAGGDFYGAFESWKENLFQMLRKGTGEENVISEEKLSIEVVNSKRNFGQITMDIGFVLENKILVQANEIVPTIRHLEIKLPKGQTYHTGDYLAILPSNPIEIVYRVLKRFNLATDTQIRILSSTSTFFPTNNPISVFDILSGYVELSQPISKKQVEILAILCKNEKEQEQLLRLGENLYETEVLNKRASILDVLELYPSCELSFAQYLRMLPSLRVRQYSISSTPLWNAEVVTLTIDILNTPALSGVGQHIGVASNYLGNLKEGDRISCAVRTSNARFHPPEDTKIPMVLIAAGTGIAPFRGFIQERAAQLVCGRKVGPTVLYYGCRSQDDNLYFDELDQWSKLGAVKLRIVFSRQATSEKRYVQDLLWEDRDEIKNLYCNGARFYTCGSARKVGASVKTCFIKIIQDVKQCDEEEASKILEEISQDRYSVDVFT
;
A
#
# COMPACT_ATOMS: atom_id res chain seq x y z
N MET A 1 18.27 -32.38 -39.00
CA MET A 1 18.63 -30.99 -39.36
C MET A 1 18.12 -30.08 -38.26
N SER A 2 18.91 -29.12 -37.81
CA SER A 2 18.49 -28.10 -36.87
C SER A 2 17.52 -27.11 -37.53
N LYS A 3 16.56 -26.58 -36.75
CA LYS A 3 15.66 -25.53 -37.21
C LYS A 3 16.34 -24.17 -37.06
N PRO A 4 16.13 -23.21 -37.99
CA PRO A 4 16.48 -21.82 -37.74
C PRO A 4 15.66 -21.27 -36.57
N ILE A 5 16.29 -20.43 -35.75
CA ILE A 5 15.61 -19.67 -34.70
C ILE A 5 14.89 -18.48 -35.35
N PRO A 6 13.61 -18.19 -35.00
CA PRO A 6 12.91 -16.98 -35.46
C PRO A 6 13.70 -15.70 -35.13
N GLN A 7 13.74 -14.74 -36.04
CA GLN A 7 14.40 -13.45 -35.80
C GLN A 7 13.73 -12.32 -36.60
N PRO A 8 13.76 -11.06 -36.10
CA PRO A 8 13.31 -9.90 -36.87
C PRO A 8 14.26 -9.61 -38.05
N GLN A 9 13.78 -8.83 -39.01
CA GLN A 9 14.58 -8.44 -40.17
C GLN A 9 15.74 -7.53 -39.77
N GLU A 10 16.96 -8.05 -39.84
CA GLU A 10 18.18 -7.32 -39.48
C GLU A 10 18.39 -6.06 -40.35
N THR A 11 18.76 -4.95 -39.71
CA THR A 11 19.17 -3.73 -40.41
C THR A 11 20.67 -3.69 -40.64
N PHE A 12 21.10 -3.14 -41.79
CA PHE A 12 22.50 -3.17 -42.22
C PHE A 12 23.46 -2.57 -41.17
N LEU A 13 24.57 -3.28 -40.90
CA LEU A 13 25.63 -2.99 -39.92
C LEU A 13 25.23 -2.96 -38.43
N ILE A 14 23.97 -2.72 -38.06
CA ILE A 14 23.53 -2.60 -36.65
C ILE A 14 22.55 -3.70 -36.20
N GLY A 15 22.11 -4.58 -37.10
CA GLY A 15 21.24 -5.71 -36.79
C GLY A 15 19.89 -5.25 -36.22
N ASN A 16 19.54 -5.74 -35.04
CA ASN A 16 18.26 -5.51 -34.37
C ASN A 16 18.27 -4.39 -33.31
N VAL A 17 19.30 -3.52 -33.30
CA VAL A 17 19.39 -2.35 -32.39
C VAL A 17 18.15 -1.44 -32.44
N LYS A 18 17.38 -1.44 -33.54
CA LYS A 18 16.14 -0.66 -33.69
C LYS A 18 14.85 -1.36 -33.25
N ASP A 19 14.89 -2.68 -33.02
CA ASP A 19 13.71 -3.47 -32.62
C ASP A 19 13.44 -3.40 -31.11
N VAL A 20 14.41 -2.87 -30.35
CA VAL A 20 14.47 -2.84 -28.90
C VAL A 20 14.72 -1.41 -28.41
N ASP A 21 13.88 -0.93 -27.51
CA ASP A 21 14.04 0.39 -26.88
C ASP A 21 15.12 0.33 -25.76
N PRO A 22 16.05 1.32 -25.67
CA PRO A 22 17.06 1.37 -24.61
C PRO A 22 16.49 1.47 -23.19
N ASP A 23 15.48 2.33 -23.00
CA ASP A 23 14.92 2.67 -21.70
C ASP A 23 13.72 1.74 -21.37
N PHE A 24 13.13 1.07 -22.37
CA PHE A 24 12.07 0.04 -22.24
C PHE A 24 12.48 -1.35 -22.81
N PHE A 25 13.71 -1.79 -22.52
CA PHE A 25 14.29 -3.02 -23.09
C PHE A 25 13.50 -4.30 -22.74
N VAL A 26 12.96 -4.45 -21.52
CA VAL A 26 12.22 -5.65 -21.11
C VAL A 26 10.87 -5.74 -21.80
N GLU A 27 10.11 -4.64 -21.85
CA GLU A 27 8.83 -4.56 -22.57
C GLU A 27 9.03 -4.83 -24.07
N SER A 28 10.14 -4.34 -24.63
CA SER A 28 10.54 -4.65 -26.00
C SER A 28 10.75 -6.17 -26.22
N LEU A 29 11.41 -6.87 -25.30
CA LEU A 29 11.56 -8.33 -25.39
C LEU A 29 10.23 -9.08 -25.21
N GLN A 30 9.31 -8.58 -24.36
CA GLN A 30 7.97 -9.17 -24.20
C GLN A 30 7.14 -9.06 -25.49
N ARG A 31 7.12 -7.88 -26.12
CA ARG A 31 6.49 -7.64 -27.42
C ARG A 31 7.10 -8.51 -28.53
N LEU A 32 8.42 -8.70 -28.53
CA LEU A 32 9.10 -9.57 -29.49
C LEU A 32 8.79 -11.06 -29.25
N GLN A 33 8.64 -11.48 -27.98
CA GLN A 33 8.18 -12.82 -27.62
C GLN A 33 6.77 -13.10 -28.18
N GLU A 34 5.86 -12.13 -28.08
CA GLU A 34 4.49 -12.23 -28.64
C GLU A 34 4.46 -12.32 -30.18
N LEU A 35 5.45 -11.74 -30.86
CA LEU A 35 5.55 -11.76 -32.33
C LEU A 35 6.27 -13.01 -32.88
N TYR A 36 7.30 -13.50 -32.18
CA TYR A 36 8.20 -14.55 -32.69
C TYR A 36 8.10 -15.90 -31.95
N GLY A 37 7.39 -15.98 -30.82
CA GLY A 37 7.12 -17.21 -30.08
C GLY A 37 8.01 -17.39 -28.83
N GLU A 38 8.15 -18.63 -28.37
CA GLU A 38 8.83 -18.98 -27.11
C GLU A 38 10.38 -18.92 -27.17
N ILE A 39 10.94 -18.75 -28.38
CA ILE A 39 12.35 -18.54 -28.65
C ILE A 39 12.55 -17.62 -29.86
N PHE A 40 13.43 -16.64 -29.75
CA PHE A 40 13.84 -15.80 -30.88
C PHE A 40 15.30 -15.32 -30.75
N ARG A 41 15.90 -14.93 -31.86
CA ARG A 41 17.24 -14.32 -31.93
C ARG A 41 17.15 -12.84 -32.25
N LEU A 42 18.02 -12.07 -31.62
CA LEU A 42 18.39 -10.70 -31.97
C LEU A 42 19.89 -10.65 -32.24
N THR A 43 20.30 -9.93 -33.29
CA THR A 43 21.69 -9.74 -33.67
C THR A 43 22.10 -8.31 -33.32
N PHE A 44 23.03 -8.13 -32.38
CA PHE A 44 23.54 -6.80 -31.99
C PHE A 44 24.97 -6.63 -32.52
N PHE A 45 25.11 -5.93 -33.65
CA PHE A 45 26.34 -5.78 -34.44
C PHE A 45 26.98 -7.09 -34.92
N LYS A 46 27.56 -7.88 -34.00
CA LYS A 46 28.14 -9.22 -34.22
C LYS A 46 27.70 -10.25 -33.19
N ASP A 47 27.12 -9.81 -32.08
CA ASP A 47 26.77 -10.67 -30.96
C ASP A 47 25.35 -11.22 -31.12
N ASN A 48 25.23 -12.54 -31.13
CA ASN A 48 23.93 -13.22 -31.10
C ASN A 48 23.36 -13.16 -29.68
N VAL A 49 22.14 -12.67 -29.54
CA VAL A 49 21.34 -12.76 -28.33
C VAL A 49 20.14 -13.66 -28.64
N ILE A 50 19.98 -14.74 -27.87
CA ILE A 50 18.89 -15.70 -28.01
C ILE A 50 18.02 -15.56 -26.76
N VAL A 51 16.77 -15.15 -26.94
CA VAL A 51 15.80 -15.00 -25.85
C VAL A 51 14.98 -16.28 -25.78
N VAL A 52 14.87 -16.85 -24.57
CA VAL A 52 14.01 -18.01 -24.26
C VAL A 52 13.01 -17.64 -23.18
N SER A 53 11.76 -18.09 -23.32
CA SER A 53 10.67 -17.67 -22.42
C SER A 53 9.76 -18.79 -21.90
N SER A 54 9.75 -19.98 -22.50
CA SER A 54 8.94 -21.10 -22.00
C SER A 54 9.69 -21.99 -21.01
N HIS A 55 8.93 -22.67 -20.15
CA HIS A 55 9.45 -23.58 -19.14
C HIS A 55 10.31 -24.70 -19.73
N GLU A 56 9.90 -25.31 -20.84
CA GLU A 56 10.62 -26.42 -21.47
C GLU A 56 12.05 -26.01 -21.87
N LEU A 57 12.19 -24.86 -22.53
CA LEU A 57 13.49 -24.31 -22.94
C LEU A 57 14.32 -23.85 -21.73
N ILE A 58 13.69 -23.17 -20.78
CA ILE A 58 14.38 -22.61 -19.61
C ILE A 58 14.85 -23.70 -18.65
N ASN A 59 14.04 -24.73 -18.41
CA ASN A 59 14.42 -25.91 -17.65
C ASN A 59 15.63 -26.62 -18.27
N PHE A 60 15.72 -26.67 -19.60
CA PHE A 60 16.89 -27.22 -20.30
C PHE A 60 18.13 -26.33 -20.15
N VAL A 61 18.03 -25.01 -20.32
CA VAL A 61 19.21 -24.11 -20.18
C VAL A 61 19.62 -23.85 -18.72
N CYS A 62 18.77 -24.14 -17.74
CA CYS A 62 19.13 -24.11 -16.32
C CYS A 62 20.05 -25.25 -15.87
N ASP A 63 20.38 -26.21 -16.74
CA ASP A 63 21.34 -27.30 -16.46
C ASP A 63 22.78 -26.78 -16.31
N GLU A 64 23.24 -26.65 -15.05
CA GLU A 64 24.58 -26.19 -14.71
C GLU A 64 25.71 -27.09 -15.22
N SER A 65 25.44 -28.33 -15.64
CA SER A 65 26.48 -29.15 -16.29
C SER A 65 26.82 -28.64 -17.68
N LYS A 66 25.83 -28.09 -18.41
CA LYS A 66 25.95 -27.62 -19.81
C LYS A 66 26.04 -26.10 -19.96
N PHE A 67 25.54 -25.35 -19.00
CA PHE A 67 25.43 -23.89 -19.08
C PHE A 67 26.13 -23.19 -17.89
N ASP A 68 26.53 -21.95 -18.10
CA ASP A 68 27.09 -21.06 -17.06
C ASP A 68 26.54 -19.64 -17.21
N LYS A 69 26.71 -18.81 -16.17
CA LYS A 69 26.41 -17.38 -16.21
C LYS A 69 27.34 -16.68 -17.23
N LYS A 70 26.75 -15.90 -18.13
CA LYS A 70 27.47 -15.02 -19.03
C LYS A 70 27.52 -13.60 -18.45
N VAL A 71 28.70 -12.99 -18.45
CA VAL A 71 28.84 -11.54 -18.22
C VAL A 71 28.91 -10.88 -19.59
N ALA A 72 27.83 -10.18 -19.96
CA ALA A 72 27.65 -9.55 -21.26
C ALA A 72 26.83 -8.26 -21.13
N ALA A 73 26.81 -7.46 -22.21
CA ALA A 73 26.06 -6.20 -22.30
C ALA A 73 26.27 -5.31 -21.05
N ALA A 74 25.19 -4.82 -20.43
CA ALA A 74 25.24 -3.93 -19.27
C ALA A 74 26.06 -4.48 -18.09
N ILE A 75 26.10 -5.79 -17.87
CA ILE A 75 26.89 -6.40 -16.78
C ILE A 75 28.40 -6.30 -17.07
N SER A 76 28.79 -6.33 -18.35
CA SER A 76 30.19 -6.13 -18.76
C SER A 76 30.66 -4.69 -18.55
N GLU A 77 29.79 -3.69 -18.77
CA GLU A 77 30.10 -2.30 -18.42
C GLU A 77 30.07 -2.09 -16.89
N LEU A 78 29.19 -2.77 -16.15
CA LEU A 78 29.18 -2.69 -14.68
C LEU A 78 30.45 -3.26 -14.01
N ARG A 79 31.26 -4.08 -14.70
CA ARG A 79 32.61 -4.45 -14.22
C ARG A 79 33.53 -3.25 -14.02
N ASN A 80 33.30 -2.11 -14.70
CA ASN A 80 34.04 -0.86 -14.46
C ASN A 80 33.88 -0.35 -13.02
N ALA A 81 32.77 -0.68 -12.35
CA ALA A 81 32.47 -0.30 -10.97
C ALA A 81 32.60 -1.47 -9.99
N GLY A 82 32.03 -2.63 -10.33
CA GLY A 82 31.96 -3.81 -9.46
C GLY A 82 33.11 -4.81 -9.62
N GLY A 83 34.05 -4.61 -10.55
CA GLY A 83 35.22 -5.48 -10.74
C GLY A 83 34.86 -6.97 -10.83
N ASP A 84 35.59 -7.79 -10.06
CA ASP A 84 35.30 -9.21 -9.83
C ASP A 84 34.52 -9.47 -8.51
N GLY A 85 33.61 -8.55 -8.18
CA GLY A 85 32.54 -8.75 -7.19
C GLY A 85 31.59 -9.89 -7.56
N LEU A 86 30.89 -10.46 -6.57
CA LEU A 86 30.05 -11.66 -6.72
C LEU A 86 29.04 -11.58 -7.89
N PHE A 87 28.52 -10.38 -8.19
CA PHE A 87 27.58 -10.16 -9.28
C PHE A 87 28.25 -9.94 -10.66
N THR A 88 29.43 -9.34 -10.73
CA THR A 88 30.10 -8.95 -11.99
C THR A 88 31.22 -9.92 -12.41
N ALA A 89 31.64 -10.84 -11.54
CA ALA A 89 32.67 -11.84 -11.82
C ALA A 89 32.20 -12.98 -12.74
N HIS A 90 33.12 -13.48 -13.58
CA HIS A 90 33.02 -14.73 -14.35
C HIS A 90 33.24 -15.95 -13.42
N THR A 91 32.65 -17.11 -13.75
CA THR A 91 32.68 -18.30 -12.87
C THR A 91 34.08 -18.95 -12.76
N SER A 92 34.96 -18.58 -13.70
CA SER A 92 36.38 -18.93 -13.75
C SER A 92 37.29 -18.04 -12.89
N GLU A 93 36.83 -16.88 -12.41
CA GLU A 93 37.66 -15.95 -11.64
C GLU A 93 37.85 -16.46 -10.19
N PRO A 94 39.09 -16.61 -9.68
CA PRO A 94 39.33 -17.17 -8.34
C PRO A 94 38.62 -16.40 -7.21
N ASN A 95 38.62 -15.08 -7.30
CA ASN A 95 37.98 -14.20 -6.31
C ASN A 95 36.47 -14.42 -6.21
N TRP A 96 35.79 -14.87 -7.27
CA TRP A 96 34.37 -15.23 -7.18
C TRP A 96 34.16 -16.38 -6.18
N LYS A 97 34.95 -17.45 -6.29
CA LYS A 97 34.86 -18.62 -5.41
C LYS A 97 35.32 -18.30 -3.99
N LEU A 98 36.40 -17.53 -3.86
CA LEU A 98 36.95 -17.09 -2.57
C LEU A 98 35.92 -16.25 -1.78
N ALA A 99 35.36 -15.21 -2.40
CA ALA A 99 34.31 -14.39 -1.80
C ALA A 99 33.05 -15.21 -1.50
N HIS A 100 32.62 -16.10 -2.41
CA HIS A 100 31.44 -16.94 -2.18
C HIS A 100 31.61 -17.81 -0.92
N LYS A 101 32.74 -18.50 -0.76
CA LYS A 101 33.02 -19.30 0.44
C LYS A 101 33.07 -18.48 1.72
N ILE A 102 33.80 -17.36 1.72
CA ILE A 102 33.98 -16.51 2.91
C ILE A 102 32.65 -15.90 3.38
N LEU A 103 31.73 -15.62 2.45
CA LEU A 103 30.53 -14.83 2.71
C LEU A 103 29.26 -15.67 2.84
N MET A 104 29.18 -16.88 2.29
CA MET A 104 28.04 -17.79 2.49
C MET A 104 27.64 -17.98 3.97
N PRO A 105 28.56 -18.13 4.94
CA PRO A 105 28.20 -18.22 6.36
C PRO A 105 27.58 -16.95 6.97
N ALA A 106 27.68 -15.79 6.32
CA ALA A 106 27.01 -14.56 6.73
C ALA A 106 25.51 -14.56 6.38
N PHE A 107 25.08 -15.41 5.45
CA PHE A 107 23.69 -15.56 5.02
C PHE A 107 23.08 -16.90 5.47
N GLY A 108 23.75 -17.63 6.36
CA GLY A 108 23.19 -18.79 7.05
C GLY A 108 22.06 -18.40 8.01
N PRO A 109 21.10 -19.30 8.33
CA PRO A 109 19.86 -18.89 8.99
C PRO A 109 20.07 -18.25 10.37
N GLN A 110 21.12 -18.60 11.10
CA GLN A 110 21.44 -17.91 12.35
C GLN A 110 21.94 -16.48 12.13
N ALA A 111 22.87 -16.26 11.20
CA ALA A 111 23.39 -14.91 10.94
C ALA A 111 22.28 -13.97 10.44
N ILE A 112 21.29 -14.50 9.71
CA ILE A 112 20.09 -13.76 9.33
C ILE A 112 19.15 -13.53 10.52
N ARG A 113 18.97 -14.51 11.40
CA ARG A 113 18.24 -14.36 12.67
C ARG A 113 18.84 -13.25 13.53
N ASP A 114 20.17 -13.22 13.66
CA ASP A 114 20.95 -12.23 14.41
C ASP A 114 20.80 -10.80 13.85
N MET A 115 20.48 -10.63 12.56
CA MET A 115 20.24 -9.32 11.92
C MET A 115 18.83 -8.75 12.18
N PHE A 116 17.87 -9.55 12.67
CA PHE A 116 16.49 -9.11 12.87
C PHE A 116 16.34 -7.84 13.74
N PRO A 117 17.09 -7.62 14.85
CA PRO A 117 16.98 -6.38 15.63
C PRO A 117 17.37 -5.14 14.82
N SER A 118 18.38 -5.26 13.95
CA SER A 118 18.80 -4.18 13.04
C SER A 118 17.79 -3.93 11.93
N MET A 119 17.18 -5.00 11.37
CA MET A 119 16.05 -4.86 10.44
C MET A 119 14.83 -4.21 11.10
N MET A 120 14.51 -4.60 12.34
CA MET A 120 13.39 -4.09 13.12
C MET A 120 13.57 -2.61 13.47
N ASP A 121 14.78 -2.14 13.80
CA ASP A 121 15.06 -0.72 13.98
C ASP A 121 14.76 0.10 12.71
N ILE A 122 15.34 -0.29 11.57
CA ILE A 122 15.15 0.45 10.31
C ILE A 122 13.70 0.37 9.82
N ALA A 123 13.03 -0.77 9.98
CA ALA A 123 11.60 -0.92 9.70
C ALA A 123 10.72 -0.08 10.65
N SER A 124 11.03 -0.05 11.94
CA SER A 124 10.33 0.82 12.91
C SER A 124 10.50 2.30 12.58
N GLN A 125 11.66 2.71 12.06
CA GLN A 125 11.87 4.08 11.56
C GLN A 125 11.01 4.38 10.32
N LEU A 126 10.77 3.40 9.43
CA LEU A 126 9.81 3.54 8.34
C LEU A 126 8.36 3.69 8.87
N ILE A 127 7.93 2.86 9.83
CA ILE A 127 6.59 2.96 10.43
C ILE A 127 6.40 4.32 11.13
N LEU A 128 7.33 4.72 12.00
CA LEU A 128 7.30 6.03 12.69
C LEU A 128 7.37 7.22 11.73
N ARG A 129 7.95 7.05 10.54
CA ARG A 129 7.92 8.06 9.46
C ARG A 129 6.54 8.09 8.79
N TRP A 130 5.99 6.94 8.44
CA TRP A 130 4.69 6.81 7.79
C TRP A 130 3.52 7.26 8.68
N GLU A 131 3.63 7.11 10.00
CA GLU A 131 2.69 7.71 10.96
C GLU A 131 2.73 9.24 10.93
N ARG A 132 3.92 9.85 10.94
CA ARG A 132 4.08 11.32 10.90
C ARG A 132 3.55 11.94 9.60
N PHE A 133 3.52 11.17 8.53
CA PHE A 133 2.97 11.55 7.22
C PHE A 133 1.63 10.85 6.94
N HIS A 134 0.88 10.44 7.97
CA HIS A 134 -0.43 9.80 7.79
C HIS A 134 -1.41 10.69 7.02
N GLY A 135 -2.10 10.12 6.03
CA GLY A 135 -2.97 10.86 5.11
C GLY A 135 -2.25 11.73 4.06
N GLU A 136 -0.93 11.90 4.12
CA GLU A 136 -0.16 12.52 3.03
C GLU A 136 0.13 11.52 1.88
N GLU A 137 0.79 11.99 0.83
CA GLU A 137 1.23 11.14 -0.29
C GLU A 137 2.61 10.55 0.01
N ILE A 138 2.67 9.25 0.26
CA ILE A 138 3.91 8.52 0.45
C ILE A 138 4.33 7.93 -0.90
N ASP A 139 5.47 8.38 -1.43
CA ASP A 139 6.15 7.70 -2.54
C ASP A 139 6.70 6.38 -2.02
N VAL A 140 6.07 5.29 -2.44
CA VAL A 140 6.38 3.94 -1.93
C VAL A 140 7.80 3.54 -2.34
N CYS A 141 8.18 3.87 -3.57
CA CYS A 141 9.48 3.48 -4.13
C CYS A 141 10.63 4.23 -3.46
N ASP A 142 10.54 5.55 -3.25
CA ASP A 142 11.55 6.32 -2.50
C ASP A 142 11.68 5.81 -1.06
N ASN A 143 10.56 5.67 -0.34
CA ASN A 143 10.61 5.32 1.08
C ASN A 143 11.12 3.88 1.31
N LEU A 144 10.77 2.92 0.45
CA LEU A 144 11.31 1.57 0.52
C LEU A 144 12.76 1.48 0.02
N THR A 145 13.17 2.33 -0.94
CA THR A 145 14.59 2.44 -1.34
C THR A 145 15.45 2.97 -0.17
N ARG A 146 14.92 3.89 0.67
CA ARG A 146 15.59 4.34 1.90
C ARG A 146 15.68 3.25 2.95
N LEU A 147 14.57 2.54 3.18
CA LEU A 147 14.52 1.39 4.10
C LEU A 147 15.63 0.40 3.76
N THR A 148 15.58 -0.21 2.59
CA THR A 148 16.44 -1.36 2.25
C THR A 148 17.91 -0.98 2.12
N LEU A 149 18.22 0.29 1.82
CA LEU A 149 19.58 0.82 1.85
C LEU A 149 20.12 0.93 3.29
N ASP A 150 19.35 1.54 4.20
CA ASP A 150 19.74 1.68 5.60
C ASP A 150 19.80 0.30 6.28
N THR A 151 18.90 -0.64 5.94
CA THR A 151 18.92 -2.02 6.44
C THR A 151 20.18 -2.76 6.01
N ILE A 152 20.49 -2.82 4.69
CA ILE A 152 21.66 -3.56 4.21
C ILE A 152 22.96 -2.94 4.73
N ALA A 153 23.03 -1.61 4.86
CA ALA A 153 24.19 -0.91 5.39
C ALA A 153 24.42 -1.19 6.88
N LEU A 154 23.36 -1.16 7.69
CA LEU A 154 23.44 -1.44 9.12
C LEU A 154 23.77 -2.92 9.39
N CYS A 155 23.06 -3.84 8.74
CA CYS A 155 23.22 -5.28 8.98
C CYS A 155 24.55 -5.84 8.42
N SER A 156 25.07 -5.28 7.33
CA SER A 156 26.28 -5.79 6.67
C SER A 156 27.56 -5.10 7.15
N PHE A 157 27.51 -3.80 7.43
CA PHE A 157 28.71 -2.98 7.66
C PHE A 157 28.64 -2.12 8.94
N ASN A 158 27.61 -2.31 9.77
CA ASN A 158 27.29 -1.47 10.94
C ASN A 158 27.26 0.04 10.62
N TYR A 159 26.84 0.40 9.41
CA TYR A 159 26.90 1.77 8.89
C TYR A 159 25.48 2.37 8.75
N ARG A 160 25.30 3.62 9.18
CA ARG A 160 24.00 4.31 9.12
C ARG A 160 24.05 5.50 8.15
N PHE A 161 23.45 5.33 6.98
CA PHE A 161 23.16 6.44 6.06
C PHE A 161 22.14 7.44 6.66
N ASN A 162 21.28 7.00 7.58
CA ASN A 162 20.22 7.81 8.19
C ASN A 162 19.29 8.42 7.13
N SER A 163 18.97 7.67 6.07
CA SER A 163 18.32 8.19 4.86
C SER A 163 16.92 8.78 5.11
N PHE A 164 16.26 8.40 6.21
CA PHE A 164 14.98 8.97 6.63
C PHE A 164 15.08 10.39 7.23
N TYR A 165 16.27 10.82 7.67
CA TYR A 165 16.48 12.14 8.29
C TYR A 165 16.79 13.26 7.29
N HIS A 166 17.03 12.90 6.02
CA HIS A 166 17.30 13.84 4.93
C HIS A 166 16.15 13.87 3.92
N SER A 167 15.86 15.04 3.35
CA SER A 167 14.81 15.19 2.32
C SER A 167 15.21 14.59 0.98
N LYS A 168 16.48 14.75 0.59
CA LYS A 168 17.07 14.08 -0.58
C LYS A 168 17.56 12.67 -0.22
N MET A 169 17.77 11.83 -1.23
CA MET A 169 18.52 10.58 -1.11
C MET A 169 20.00 10.86 -0.83
N HIS A 170 20.73 9.90 -0.26
CA HIS A 170 22.17 9.99 -0.13
C HIS A 170 22.86 9.95 -1.51
N ARG A 171 23.94 10.73 -1.70
CA ARG A 171 24.59 10.91 -3.02
C ARG A 171 25.10 9.59 -3.64
N PHE A 172 25.41 8.61 -2.80
CA PHE A 172 25.70 7.22 -3.20
C PHE A 172 24.60 6.62 -4.07
N VAL A 173 23.32 6.78 -3.69
CA VAL A 173 22.17 6.23 -4.44
C VAL A 173 22.06 6.86 -5.82
N GLU A 174 22.24 8.18 -5.89
CA GLU A 174 22.24 8.93 -7.15
C GLU A 174 23.40 8.48 -8.07
N ALA A 175 24.62 8.34 -7.52
CA ALA A 175 25.79 7.88 -8.27
C ALA A 175 25.63 6.45 -8.80
N MET A 176 25.05 5.57 -7.99
CA MET A 176 24.76 4.19 -8.36
C MET A 176 23.70 4.11 -9.46
N ILE A 177 22.58 4.84 -9.34
CA ILE A 177 21.54 4.89 -10.39
C ILE A 177 22.12 5.45 -11.70
N ASN A 178 22.96 6.49 -11.61
CA ASN A 178 23.69 7.03 -12.76
C ASN A 178 24.59 5.99 -13.44
N VAL A 179 25.38 5.24 -12.66
CA VAL A 179 26.26 4.18 -13.15
C VAL A 179 25.47 3.01 -13.74
N LEU A 180 24.33 2.62 -13.16
CA LEU A 180 23.44 1.58 -13.70
C LEU A 180 22.85 1.98 -15.06
N MET A 181 22.24 3.16 -15.16
CA MET A 181 21.64 3.65 -16.40
C MET A 181 22.69 3.83 -17.51
N GLU A 182 23.84 4.44 -17.20
CA GLU A 182 24.87 4.68 -18.21
C GLU A 182 25.61 3.38 -18.59
N SER A 183 25.78 2.40 -17.70
CA SER A 183 26.31 1.08 -18.08
C SER A 183 25.38 0.35 -19.06
N GLY A 184 24.06 0.46 -18.85
CA GLY A 184 23.05 -0.01 -19.81
C GLY A 184 23.21 0.66 -21.18
N ARG A 185 23.20 1.99 -21.21
CA ARG A 185 23.32 2.78 -22.45
C ARG A 185 24.66 2.61 -23.16
N ARG A 186 25.77 2.48 -22.43
CA ARG A 186 27.11 2.20 -22.99
C ARG A 186 27.15 0.87 -23.72
N SER A 187 26.48 -0.16 -23.19
CA SER A 187 26.46 -1.51 -23.78
C SER A 187 25.75 -1.63 -25.13
N GLN A 188 25.00 -0.60 -25.54
CA GLN A 188 24.30 -0.53 -26.83
C GLN A 188 25.02 0.36 -27.87
N ARG A 189 26.08 1.07 -27.45
CA ARG A 189 26.87 1.96 -28.32
C ARG A 189 28.09 1.23 -28.87
N LEU A 190 28.57 1.66 -30.04
CA LEU A 190 29.85 1.19 -30.57
C LEU A 190 31.02 1.58 -29.63
N SER A 191 32.03 0.73 -29.49
CA SER A 191 33.18 1.00 -28.60
C SER A 191 33.85 2.34 -28.89
N LEU A 192 34.02 2.69 -30.17
CA LEU A 192 34.57 3.98 -30.61
C LEU A 192 33.68 5.17 -30.20
N GLN A 193 32.36 5.01 -30.18
CA GLN A 193 31.42 6.03 -29.72
C GLN A 193 31.58 6.28 -28.21
N ASN A 194 31.73 5.21 -27.41
CA ASN A 194 32.03 5.34 -25.97
C ASN A 194 33.40 6.02 -25.71
N THR A 195 34.39 5.83 -26.59
CA THR A 195 35.68 6.57 -26.54
C THR A 195 35.52 8.05 -26.90
N LEU A 196 34.72 8.37 -27.92
CA LEU A 196 34.51 9.75 -28.40
C LEU A 196 33.64 10.59 -27.45
N MET A 197 32.77 9.97 -26.65
CA MET A 197 31.95 10.65 -25.63
C MET A 197 32.77 10.99 -24.36
N VAL A 198 33.88 11.73 -24.52
CA VAL A 198 34.87 12.02 -23.47
C VAL A 198 34.25 12.65 -22.23
N THR A 199 33.29 13.57 -22.38
CA THR A 199 32.60 14.23 -21.25
C THR A 199 31.75 13.24 -20.46
N THR A 200 30.91 12.45 -21.13
CA THR A 200 30.06 11.42 -20.51
C THR A 200 30.88 10.31 -19.87
N THR A 201 31.93 9.82 -20.54
CA THR A 201 32.84 8.81 -20.00
C THR A 201 33.60 9.33 -18.78
N ARG A 202 34.07 10.59 -18.78
CA ARG A 202 34.70 11.20 -17.59
C ARG A 202 33.70 11.36 -16.43
N TRP A 203 32.47 11.77 -16.71
CA TRP A 203 31.42 11.84 -15.69
C TRP A 203 31.12 10.47 -15.09
N TYR A 204 30.92 9.44 -15.92
CA TYR A 204 30.69 8.06 -15.49
C TYR A 204 31.78 7.55 -14.53
N TYR A 205 33.06 7.76 -14.85
CA TYR A 205 34.16 7.39 -13.95
C TYR A 205 34.24 8.25 -12.68
N ASN A 206 33.77 9.51 -12.69
CA ASN A 206 33.64 10.30 -11.46
C ASN A 206 32.53 9.74 -10.54
N GLU A 207 31.39 9.29 -11.09
CA GLU A 207 30.34 8.64 -10.30
C GLU A 207 30.86 7.32 -9.69
N ILE A 208 31.61 6.51 -10.46
CA ILE A 208 32.27 5.29 -9.95
C ILE A 208 33.27 5.61 -8.84
N ALA A 209 34.11 6.62 -9.00
CA ALA A 209 35.07 7.04 -7.98
C ALA A 209 34.36 7.46 -6.67
N HIS A 210 33.19 8.11 -6.74
CA HIS A 210 32.40 8.42 -5.55
C HIS A 210 31.86 7.17 -4.83
N LEU A 211 31.43 6.16 -5.60
CA LEU A 211 31.00 4.86 -5.04
C LEU A 211 32.17 4.09 -4.40
N HIS A 212 33.35 4.13 -5.01
CA HIS A 212 34.58 3.51 -4.49
C HIS A 212 35.04 4.18 -3.19
N ASN A 213 35.15 5.51 -3.19
CA ASN A 213 35.64 6.27 -2.04
C ASN A 213 34.83 5.98 -0.76
N LEU A 214 33.50 5.95 -0.83
CA LEU A 214 32.68 5.67 0.36
C LEU A 214 32.93 4.26 0.91
N CYS A 215 33.10 3.26 0.04
CA CYS A 215 33.39 1.90 0.47
C CYS A 215 34.79 1.83 1.12
N ASP A 216 35.79 2.49 0.52
CA ASP A 216 37.14 2.60 1.08
C ASP A 216 37.15 3.31 2.44
N GLU A 217 36.38 4.39 2.59
CA GLU A 217 36.21 5.13 3.86
C GLU A 217 35.65 4.23 4.96
N ILE A 218 34.62 3.43 4.67
CA ILE A 218 34.02 2.48 5.62
C ILE A 218 34.97 1.33 5.98
N VAL A 219 35.69 0.76 5.00
CA VAL A 219 36.73 -0.26 5.28
C VAL A 219 37.85 0.33 6.15
N LYS A 220 38.29 1.55 5.84
CA LYS A 220 39.34 2.26 6.58
C LYS A 220 38.89 2.53 8.02
N GLU A 221 37.70 3.09 8.21
CA GLU A 221 37.14 3.40 9.53
C GLU A 221 37.05 2.13 10.41
N ARG A 222 36.64 0.99 9.83
CA ARG A 222 36.61 -0.31 10.54
C ARG A 222 38.00 -0.86 10.84
N ARG A 223 38.99 -0.66 9.96
CA ARG A 223 40.40 -1.05 10.21
C ARG A 223 41.08 -0.16 11.25
N GLU A 224 40.73 1.12 11.31
CA GLU A 224 41.21 2.08 12.31
C GLU A 224 40.50 1.91 13.67
N ASN A 225 39.25 1.45 13.68
CA ASN A 225 38.45 1.19 14.87
C ASN A 225 37.85 -0.23 14.87
N PRO A 226 38.66 -1.28 15.15
CA PRO A 226 38.18 -2.66 15.18
C PRO A 226 37.11 -2.90 16.25
N ASN A 227 36.16 -3.78 15.94
CA ASN A 227 35.12 -4.23 16.86
C ASN A 227 34.76 -5.70 16.58
N ASP A 228 34.24 -6.41 17.58
CA ASP A 228 33.92 -7.85 17.49
C ASP A 228 32.53 -8.16 16.90
N VAL A 229 31.94 -7.24 16.14
CA VAL A 229 30.62 -7.42 15.52
C VAL A 229 30.68 -8.53 14.47
N LYS A 230 29.72 -9.46 14.45
CA LYS A 230 29.71 -10.64 13.55
C LYS A 230 29.23 -10.34 12.11
N ASP A 231 29.38 -9.10 11.66
CA ASP A 231 28.84 -8.58 10.39
C ASP A 231 29.60 -9.03 9.13
N LEU A 232 29.08 -8.64 7.97
CA LEU A 232 29.63 -8.98 6.66
C LEU A 232 30.99 -8.29 6.44
N LEU A 233 31.18 -7.07 6.94
CA LEU A 233 32.44 -6.32 6.82
C LEU A 233 33.58 -7.02 7.56
N ASN A 234 33.37 -7.42 8.82
CA ASN A 234 34.37 -8.16 9.58
C ASN A 234 34.66 -9.54 8.96
N ARG A 235 33.66 -10.19 8.35
CA ARG A 235 33.87 -11.43 7.58
C ARG A 235 34.69 -11.19 6.30
N MET A 236 34.51 -10.06 5.61
CA MET A 236 35.35 -9.67 4.47
C MET A 236 36.79 -9.32 4.87
N ILE A 237 36.97 -8.61 5.99
CA ILE A 237 38.29 -8.14 6.48
C ILE A 237 39.11 -9.25 7.14
N HIS A 238 38.48 -10.12 7.94
CA HIS A 238 39.15 -11.12 8.78
C HIS A 238 38.93 -12.56 8.32
N GLY A 239 37.90 -12.83 7.52
CA GLY A 239 37.59 -14.17 7.03
C GLY A 239 38.69 -14.76 6.16
N LYS A 240 38.81 -16.09 6.21
CA LYS A 240 39.75 -16.90 5.45
C LYS A 240 39.00 -18.06 4.80
N ASP A 241 39.38 -18.43 3.58
CA ASP A 241 38.95 -19.70 3.00
C ASP A 241 39.53 -20.87 3.83
N PRO A 242 38.70 -21.80 4.36
CA PRO A 242 39.18 -22.95 5.13
C PRO A 242 40.17 -23.84 4.36
N ASP A 243 40.02 -23.93 3.02
CA ASP A 243 40.87 -24.82 2.21
C ASP A 243 42.24 -24.21 1.85
N SER A 244 42.29 -22.90 1.55
CA SER A 244 43.48 -22.23 1.03
C SER A 244 44.11 -21.21 1.99
N GLY A 245 43.42 -20.82 3.06
CA GLY A 245 43.86 -19.80 4.01
C GLY A 245 43.88 -18.36 3.49
N TYR A 246 43.53 -18.13 2.21
CA TYR A 246 43.51 -16.81 1.60
C TYR A 246 42.37 -15.90 2.12
N GLN A 247 42.60 -14.60 2.03
CA GLN A 247 41.68 -13.52 2.40
C GLN A 247 41.35 -12.66 1.17
N LEU A 248 40.31 -11.84 1.26
CA LEU A 248 40.00 -10.84 0.24
C LEU A 248 41.00 -9.67 0.32
N SER A 249 41.40 -9.12 -0.84
CA SER A 249 42.11 -7.84 -0.91
C SER A 249 41.14 -6.69 -0.65
N ASP A 250 41.60 -5.55 -0.10
CA ASP A 250 40.73 -4.38 0.14
C ASP A 250 40.00 -3.92 -1.15
N GLU A 251 40.63 -4.05 -2.31
CA GLU A 251 40.02 -3.83 -3.63
C GLU A 251 38.83 -4.78 -3.90
N ASN A 252 38.97 -6.09 -3.63
CA ASN A 252 37.84 -7.00 -3.78
C ASN A 252 36.79 -6.81 -2.68
N ILE A 253 37.18 -6.44 -1.45
CA ILE A 253 36.24 -6.07 -0.37
C ILE A 253 35.35 -4.90 -0.85
N ARG A 254 35.93 -3.85 -1.43
CA ARG A 254 35.19 -2.74 -2.07
C ARG A 254 34.20 -3.23 -3.14
N TYR A 255 34.63 -4.15 -4.01
CA TYR A 255 33.77 -4.74 -5.04
C TYR A 255 32.61 -5.59 -4.47
N GLN A 256 32.85 -6.31 -3.36
CA GLN A 256 31.78 -7.02 -2.65
C GLN A 256 30.84 -6.04 -1.95
N MET A 257 31.35 -5.00 -1.27
CA MET A 257 30.53 -3.96 -0.63
C MET A 257 29.60 -3.28 -1.64
N LEU A 258 30.10 -2.89 -2.81
CA LEU A 258 29.25 -2.39 -3.88
C LEU A 258 28.25 -3.45 -4.36
N THR A 259 28.66 -4.71 -4.51
CA THR A 259 27.73 -5.79 -4.90
C THR A 259 26.55 -5.89 -3.92
N PHE A 260 26.79 -5.87 -2.61
CA PHE A 260 25.73 -5.97 -1.61
C PHE A 260 24.91 -4.68 -1.45
N LEU A 261 25.54 -3.50 -1.46
CA LEU A 261 24.82 -2.22 -1.41
C LEU A 261 23.88 -2.07 -2.61
N VAL A 262 24.34 -2.38 -3.83
CA VAL A 262 23.51 -2.33 -5.04
C VAL A 262 22.41 -3.39 -5.01
N ALA A 263 22.76 -4.67 -4.83
CA ALA A 263 21.80 -5.76 -4.95
C ALA A 263 20.79 -5.80 -3.79
N GLY A 264 21.22 -5.57 -2.55
CA GLY A 264 20.36 -5.67 -1.37
C GLY A 264 19.22 -4.65 -1.35
N HIS A 265 19.48 -3.42 -1.81
CA HIS A 265 18.49 -2.35 -1.69
C HIS A 265 17.50 -2.28 -2.88
N GLU A 266 17.95 -2.28 -4.14
CA GLU A 266 17.06 -2.02 -5.29
C GLU A 266 16.12 -3.21 -5.57
N THR A 267 16.60 -4.45 -5.41
CA THR A 267 15.73 -5.62 -5.66
C THR A 267 14.66 -5.79 -4.59
N THR A 268 15.00 -5.58 -3.33
CA THR A 268 14.07 -5.77 -2.21
C THR A 268 13.04 -4.64 -2.16
N SER A 269 13.46 -3.38 -2.41
CA SER A 269 12.52 -2.25 -2.51
C SER A 269 11.57 -2.37 -3.70
N GLY A 270 12.03 -2.91 -4.84
CA GLY A 270 11.17 -3.23 -5.98
C GLY A 270 10.13 -4.30 -5.64
N LEU A 271 10.53 -5.42 -5.04
CA LEU A 271 9.62 -6.48 -4.56
C LEU A 271 8.55 -5.93 -3.62
N LEU A 272 8.98 -5.22 -2.57
CA LEU A 272 8.08 -4.59 -1.60
C LEU A 272 7.10 -3.61 -2.25
N SER A 273 7.57 -2.81 -3.23
CA SER A 273 6.73 -1.88 -3.98
C SER A 273 5.68 -2.60 -4.84
N PHE A 274 6.05 -3.67 -5.55
CA PHE A 274 5.08 -4.47 -6.31
C PHE A 274 4.08 -5.20 -5.39
N ALA A 275 4.53 -5.71 -4.23
CA ALA A 275 3.66 -6.42 -3.29
C ALA A 275 2.56 -5.49 -2.74
N LEU A 276 2.92 -4.29 -2.32
CA LEU A 276 1.96 -3.27 -1.87
C LEU A 276 1.00 -2.84 -3.00
N TYR A 277 1.48 -2.75 -4.26
CA TYR A 277 0.61 -2.48 -5.42
C TYR A 277 -0.42 -3.60 -5.65
N TYR A 278 0.02 -4.87 -5.68
CA TYR A 278 -0.87 -6.00 -5.94
C TYR A 278 -1.85 -6.26 -4.80
N LEU A 279 -1.44 -6.06 -3.54
CA LEU A 279 -2.35 -6.05 -2.39
C LEU A 279 -3.41 -4.95 -2.54
N LEU A 280 -3.02 -3.72 -2.88
CA LEU A 280 -3.96 -2.62 -3.08
C LEU A 280 -4.93 -2.81 -4.26
N LYS A 281 -4.50 -3.46 -5.36
CA LYS A 281 -5.42 -3.84 -6.45
C LYS A 281 -6.36 -5.00 -6.08
N ASN A 282 -6.06 -5.77 -5.04
CA ASN A 282 -6.84 -6.94 -4.63
C ASN A 282 -7.29 -6.82 -3.15
N PRO A 283 -8.33 -6.01 -2.84
CA PRO A 283 -8.74 -5.72 -1.45
C PRO A 283 -9.06 -6.94 -0.59
N HIS A 284 -9.56 -8.03 -1.18
CA HIS A 284 -9.81 -9.31 -0.49
C HIS A 284 -8.50 -9.98 -0.04
N THR A 285 -7.47 -9.96 -0.90
CA THR A 285 -6.12 -10.45 -0.59
C THR A 285 -5.44 -9.57 0.45
N LEU A 286 -5.61 -8.25 0.37
CA LEU A 286 -5.16 -7.30 1.41
C LEU A 286 -5.82 -7.60 2.77
N GLN A 287 -7.15 -7.82 2.80
CA GLN A 287 -7.86 -8.17 4.02
C GLN A 287 -7.40 -9.50 4.61
N LYS A 288 -7.12 -10.52 3.78
CA LYS A 288 -6.53 -11.79 4.25
C LYS A 288 -5.13 -11.61 4.83
N ALA A 289 -4.27 -10.85 4.17
CA ALA A 289 -2.91 -10.58 4.64
C ALA A 289 -2.91 -9.74 5.94
N GLN A 290 -3.85 -8.78 6.09
CA GLN A 290 -4.08 -8.08 7.35
C GLN A 290 -4.59 -9.04 8.44
N ALA A 291 -5.59 -9.88 8.15
CA ALA A 291 -6.13 -10.85 9.09
C ALA A 291 -5.13 -11.95 9.50
N GLU A 292 -4.03 -12.15 8.77
CA GLU A 292 -2.91 -13.00 9.18
C GLU A 292 -2.03 -12.30 10.25
N VAL A 293 -1.67 -11.03 10.07
CA VAL A 293 -0.85 -10.30 11.05
C VAL A 293 -1.64 -9.86 12.29
N ASP A 294 -2.95 -9.70 12.17
CA ASP A 294 -3.86 -9.37 13.28
C ASP A 294 -4.00 -10.52 14.30
N GLN A 295 -3.52 -11.72 13.99
CA GLN A 295 -3.50 -12.87 14.92
C GLN A 295 -2.38 -12.81 15.97
N TYR A 296 -1.48 -11.83 15.88
CA TYR A 296 -0.31 -11.71 16.75
C TYR A 296 -0.23 -10.31 17.36
N ASP A 297 -0.11 -10.21 18.69
CA ASP A 297 0.00 -8.92 19.39
C ASP A 297 1.29 -8.16 19.05
N GLU A 298 2.38 -8.86 18.69
CA GLU A 298 3.68 -8.29 18.31
C GLU A 298 4.28 -9.05 17.11
N ILE A 299 5.00 -8.36 16.23
CA ILE A 299 5.72 -9.02 15.12
C ILE A 299 7.11 -9.40 15.60
N LYS A 300 7.25 -10.64 16.06
CA LYS A 300 8.54 -11.23 16.47
C LYS A 300 9.15 -12.04 15.35
N ILE A 301 10.41 -12.37 15.54
CA ILE A 301 11.20 -13.16 14.58
C ILE A 301 10.57 -14.53 14.29
N ASP A 302 10.04 -15.18 15.33
CA ASP A 302 9.32 -16.47 15.22
C ASP A 302 7.89 -16.31 14.70
N THR A 303 7.35 -15.08 14.64
CA THR A 303 6.11 -14.77 13.93
C THR A 303 6.31 -14.87 12.42
N LEU A 304 7.46 -14.41 11.88
CA LEU A 304 7.69 -14.32 10.43
C LEU A 304 7.54 -15.67 9.71
N ASN A 305 8.02 -16.77 10.33
CA ASN A 305 7.89 -18.12 9.77
C ASN A 305 6.44 -18.61 9.68
N LYS A 306 5.50 -17.96 10.38
CA LYS A 306 4.09 -18.33 10.48
C LYS A 306 3.18 -17.49 9.58
N LEU A 307 3.70 -16.42 8.97
CA LEU A 307 3.01 -15.56 8.01
C LEU A 307 2.97 -16.19 6.60
N LYS A 308 2.29 -17.33 6.48
CA LYS A 308 2.27 -18.16 5.26
C LYS A 308 1.52 -17.48 4.10
N TYR A 309 0.48 -16.69 4.38
CA TYR A 309 -0.24 -15.92 3.36
C TYR A 309 0.59 -14.74 2.85
N ILE A 310 1.35 -14.05 3.70
CA ILE A 310 2.29 -12.99 3.26
C ILE A 310 3.48 -13.58 2.47
N ASP A 311 4.02 -14.74 2.88
CA ASP A 311 5.01 -15.49 2.09
C ASP A 311 4.48 -15.85 0.69
N ALA A 312 3.24 -16.34 0.62
CA ALA A 312 2.55 -16.61 -0.65
C ALA A 312 2.32 -15.35 -1.50
N VAL A 313 1.95 -14.22 -0.88
CA VAL A 313 1.85 -12.90 -1.53
C VAL A 313 3.19 -12.47 -2.13
N LEU A 314 4.31 -12.66 -1.43
CA LEU A 314 5.64 -12.33 -1.94
C LEU A 314 6.08 -13.28 -3.08
N LYS A 315 5.78 -14.59 -2.97
CA LYS A 315 6.01 -15.58 -4.03
C LYS A 315 5.26 -15.24 -5.32
N GLU A 316 3.97 -14.92 -5.20
CA GLU A 316 3.11 -14.52 -6.32
C GLU A 316 3.49 -13.15 -6.88
N THR A 317 3.94 -12.21 -6.03
CA THR A 317 4.49 -10.92 -6.49
C THR A 317 5.71 -11.11 -7.37
N LEU A 318 6.67 -11.96 -6.97
CA LEU A 318 7.84 -12.28 -7.81
C LEU A 318 7.49 -13.14 -9.02
N ARG A 319 6.36 -13.86 -9.01
CA ARG A 319 5.82 -14.51 -10.20
C ARG A 319 5.41 -13.45 -11.22
N LEU A 320 4.54 -12.51 -10.86
CA LEU A 320 4.06 -11.48 -11.79
C LEU A 320 5.12 -10.40 -12.12
N GLN A 321 5.92 -9.95 -11.18
CA GLN A 321 6.92 -8.89 -11.37
C GLN A 321 8.26 -9.26 -10.73
N PRO A 322 9.05 -10.16 -11.35
CA PRO A 322 10.40 -10.46 -10.89
C PRO A 322 11.28 -9.23 -11.06
N THR A 323 11.68 -8.61 -9.94
CA THR A 323 12.43 -7.34 -9.89
C THR A 323 13.74 -7.38 -10.69
N ALA A 324 14.40 -8.54 -10.71
CA ALA A 324 15.37 -8.89 -11.74
C ALA A 324 14.62 -9.58 -12.91
N PRO A 325 14.43 -8.91 -14.06
CA PRO A 325 13.52 -9.39 -15.11
C PRO A 325 14.04 -10.61 -15.90
N GLY A 326 15.31 -10.96 -15.73
CA GLY A 326 15.97 -12.08 -16.40
C GLY A 326 17.43 -12.23 -16.01
N PHE A 327 18.08 -13.27 -16.52
CA PHE A 327 19.53 -13.47 -16.40
C PHE A 327 20.13 -14.03 -17.69
N ILE A 328 21.44 -13.86 -17.88
CA ILE A 328 22.16 -14.24 -19.11
C ILE A 328 23.01 -15.49 -18.85
N LEU A 329 22.83 -16.49 -19.70
CA LEU A 329 23.62 -17.72 -19.74
C LEU A 329 24.44 -17.83 -21.04
N GLN A 330 25.41 -18.74 -21.04
CA GLN A 330 26.12 -19.24 -22.22
C GLN A 330 26.28 -20.76 -22.10
N SER A 331 26.47 -21.44 -23.23
CA SER A 331 26.83 -22.86 -23.20
C SER A 331 28.31 -23.05 -22.86
N LYS A 332 28.63 -24.18 -22.23
CA LYS A 332 30.00 -24.68 -22.03
C LYS A 332 30.47 -25.50 -23.24
N GLU A 333 29.53 -26.13 -23.94
CA GLU A 333 29.72 -26.92 -25.15
C GLU A 333 29.75 -26.01 -26.40
N ASP A 334 30.45 -26.44 -27.45
CA ASP A 334 30.65 -25.59 -28.64
C ASP A 334 29.36 -25.43 -29.49
N ARG A 335 28.49 -26.45 -29.45
CA ARG A 335 27.14 -26.45 -30.05
C ARG A 335 26.18 -27.27 -29.19
N VAL A 336 24.97 -26.77 -28.97
CA VAL A 336 23.89 -27.50 -28.28
C VAL A 336 22.61 -27.40 -29.10
N VAL A 337 21.80 -28.46 -29.10
CA VAL A 337 20.45 -28.45 -29.68
C VAL A 337 19.43 -28.38 -28.55
N LEU A 338 18.65 -27.31 -28.53
CA LEU A 338 17.57 -27.07 -27.57
C LEU A 338 16.31 -27.88 -27.93
N PRO A 339 15.38 -28.05 -26.97
CA PRO A 339 14.01 -28.49 -27.25
C PRO A 339 13.36 -27.74 -28.43
N GLY A 340 12.47 -28.40 -29.15
CA GLY A 340 11.96 -27.92 -30.44
C GLY A 340 12.91 -28.08 -31.64
N GLY A 341 14.21 -28.30 -31.41
CA GLY A 341 15.21 -28.62 -32.44
C GLY A 341 16.08 -27.44 -32.90
N TYR A 342 16.23 -26.41 -32.07
CA TYR A 342 17.00 -25.20 -32.38
C TYR A 342 18.47 -25.35 -32.00
N GLU A 343 19.40 -24.97 -32.88
CA GLU A 343 20.84 -25.05 -32.63
C GLU A 343 21.41 -23.71 -32.12
N ILE A 344 22.16 -23.79 -31.03
CA ILE A 344 22.85 -22.67 -30.38
C ILE A 344 24.35 -22.94 -30.27
N ARG A 345 25.15 -21.88 -30.16
CA ARG A 345 26.62 -21.93 -30.04
C ARG A 345 27.07 -21.38 -28.69
N LYS A 346 28.28 -21.76 -28.30
CA LYS A 346 29.01 -21.28 -27.11
C LYS A 346 29.03 -19.76 -26.95
N ASP A 347 29.31 -19.07 -28.05
CA ASP A 347 29.46 -17.61 -28.08
C ASP A 347 28.11 -16.87 -28.10
N ASP A 348 26.98 -17.56 -28.30
CA ASP A 348 25.65 -16.96 -28.25
C ASP A 348 25.31 -16.55 -26.79
N SER A 349 24.51 -15.50 -26.62
CA SER A 349 24.10 -14.98 -25.30
C SER A 349 22.64 -15.36 -25.03
N ILE A 350 22.38 -16.24 -24.08
CA ILE A 350 21.04 -16.77 -23.80
C ILE A 350 20.37 -15.92 -22.72
N ILE A 351 19.35 -15.13 -23.05
CA ILE A 351 18.55 -14.38 -22.08
C ILE A 351 17.36 -15.24 -21.65
N VAL A 352 17.28 -15.54 -20.36
CA VAL A 352 16.13 -16.17 -19.72
C VAL A 352 15.14 -15.07 -19.30
N LEU A 353 13.99 -14.97 -19.97
CA LEU A 353 12.98 -13.93 -19.74
C LEU A 353 11.99 -14.35 -18.64
N LEU A 354 12.32 -14.06 -17.38
CA LEU A 354 11.58 -14.54 -16.21
C LEU A 354 10.11 -14.08 -16.17
N HIS A 355 9.83 -12.85 -16.62
CA HIS A 355 8.47 -12.32 -16.65
C HIS A 355 7.50 -13.18 -17.49
N LYS A 356 7.99 -13.85 -18.54
CA LYS A 356 7.20 -14.76 -19.39
C LYS A 356 7.27 -16.22 -18.90
N LEU A 357 8.41 -16.68 -18.35
CA LEU A 357 8.52 -17.99 -17.68
C LEU A 357 7.48 -18.17 -16.57
N HIS A 358 7.40 -17.16 -15.70
CA HIS A 358 6.49 -17.13 -14.56
C HIS A 358 5.00 -16.98 -14.98
N ARG A 359 4.72 -16.93 -16.29
CA ARG A 359 3.40 -16.83 -16.92
C ARG A 359 3.16 -17.89 -18.00
N ASP A 360 4.07 -18.85 -18.17
CA ASP A 360 3.90 -19.89 -19.19
C ASP A 360 2.58 -20.65 -18.96
N PRO A 361 1.57 -20.56 -19.85
CA PRO A 361 0.28 -21.20 -19.66
C PRO A 361 0.35 -22.74 -19.74
N LYS A 362 1.52 -23.31 -20.09
CA LYS A 362 1.81 -24.75 -19.92
C LYS A 362 1.96 -25.15 -18.44
N ILE A 363 2.19 -24.18 -17.54
CA ILE A 363 2.55 -24.38 -16.12
C ILE A 363 1.61 -23.62 -15.17
N TRP A 364 1.16 -22.43 -15.55
CA TRP A 364 0.42 -21.51 -14.67
C TRP A 364 -1.02 -21.29 -15.15
N ASP A 365 -1.99 -21.89 -14.47
CA ASP A 365 -3.42 -21.58 -14.67
C ASP A 365 -3.71 -20.11 -14.38
N GLN A 366 -4.47 -19.43 -15.25
CA GLN A 366 -4.76 -17.98 -15.13
C GLN A 366 -3.46 -17.17 -14.89
N PRO A 367 -2.54 -17.13 -15.86
CA PRO A 367 -1.16 -16.70 -15.63
C PRO A 367 -1.02 -15.19 -15.33
N GLU A 368 -1.92 -14.35 -15.81
CA GLU A 368 -1.87 -12.90 -15.54
C GLU A 368 -2.49 -12.51 -14.19
N GLU A 369 -3.30 -13.39 -13.59
CA GLU A 369 -4.05 -13.09 -12.37
C GLU A 369 -3.20 -13.25 -11.09
N PHE A 370 -3.37 -12.33 -10.15
CA PHE A 370 -2.67 -12.33 -8.86
C PHE A 370 -3.42 -13.21 -7.85
N ILE A 371 -2.98 -14.46 -7.72
CA ILE A 371 -3.64 -15.48 -6.88
C ILE A 371 -2.62 -16.09 -5.91
N PRO A 372 -2.33 -15.44 -4.76
CA PRO A 372 -1.40 -15.98 -3.75
C PRO A 372 -1.74 -17.39 -3.27
N GLU A 373 -3.03 -17.75 -3.25
CA GLU A 373 -3.50 -19.09 -2.91
C GLU A 373 -2.85 -20.21 -3.74
N ARG A 374 -2.31 -19.92 -4.93
CA ARG A 374 -1.56 -20.91 -5.74
C ARG A 374 -0.22 -21.33 -5.12
N MET A 375 0.29 -20.56 -4.17
CA MET A 375 1.58 -20.80 -3.49
C MET A 375 1.43 -21.49 -2.13
N LEU A 376 0.21 -21.88 -1.75
CA LEU A 376 -0.12 -22.51 -0.47
C LEU A 376 -0.43 -24.00 -0.64
N ASN A 377 -0.47 -24.74 0.48
CA ASN A 377 -1.00 -26.11 0.57
C ASN A 377 -0.35 -27.12 -0.41
N GLY A 378 0.96 -27.02 -0.66
CA GLY A 378 1.67 -27.86 -1.63
C GLY A 378 1.75 -27.23 -3.03
N GLY A 379 1.10 -26.09 -3.29
CA GLY A 379 1.06 -25.46 -4.61
C GLY A 379 2.40 -24.92 -5.09
N TYR A 380 3.25 -24.44 -4.18
CA TYR A 380 4.63 -24.02 -4.49
C TYR A 380 5.57 -25.23 -4.58
N GLU A 381 5.38 -26.21 -3.69
CA GLU A 381 6.22 -27.38 -3.51
C GLU A 381 6.08 -28.40 -4.65
N ASN A 382 4.91 -28.45 -5.31
CA ASN A 382 4.64 -29.26 -6.50
C ASN A 382 4.99 -28.56 -7.82
N LEU A 383 5.56 -27.34 -7.81
CA LEU A 383 5.93 -26.65 -9.05
C LEU A 383 6.99 -27.45 -9.84
N PRO A 384 6.85 -27.55 -11.18
CA PRO A 384 7.87 -28.16 -12.01
C PRO A 384 9.25 -27.51 -11.82
N ALA A 385 10.30 -28.34 -11.84
CA ALA A 385 11.67 -27.88 -11.67
C ALA A 385 11.97 -26.68 -12.60
N ASN A 386 12.58 -25.64 -12.05
CA ASN A 386 12.90 -24.39 -12.74
C ASN A 386 11.72 -23.52 -13.22
N ALA A 387 10.47 -23.77 -12.79
CA ALA A 387 9.31 -22.92 -13.12
C ALA A 387 9.28 -21.54 -12.43
N TRP A 388 9.93 -21.39 -11.26
CA TRP A 388 10.02 -20.14 -10.50
C TRP A 388 11.48 -19.84 -10.16
N LYS A 389 12.04 -18.76 -10.72
CA LYS A 389 13.48 -18.44 -10.72
C LYS A 389 13.84 -16.96 -10.43
N PRO A 390 13.11 -16.18 -9.61
CA PRO A 390 13.43 -14.76 -9.38
C PRO A 390 14.78 -14.53 -8.68
N PHE A 391 15.30 -15.54 -7.98
CA PHE A 391 16.62 -15.50 -7.31
C PHE A 391 17.76 -16.08 -8.16
N GLY A 392 17.59 -16.22 -9.48
CA GLY A 392 18.62 -16.73 -10.39
C GLY A 392 18.73 -18.27 -10.39
N ASN A 393 19.88 -18.79 -10.80
CA ASN A 393 20.08 -20.23 -11.01
C ASN A 393 21.37 -20.77 -10.36
N GLY A 394 21.24 -21.91 -9.68
CA GLY A 394 22.39 -22.76 -9.31
C GLY A 394 23.37 -22.12 -8.34
N GLN A 395 24.67 -22.39 -8.54
CA GLN A 395 25.78 -21.74 -7.81
C GLN A 395 25.82 -20.20 -8.02
N ARG A 396 25.03 -19.66 -8.95
CA ARG A 396 24.85 -18.22 -9.21
C ARG A 396 23.50 -17.69 -8.74
N GLY A 397 22.79 -18.46 -7.92
CA GLY A 397 21.62 -17.99 -7.19
C GLY A 397 21.97 -16.86 -6.22
N CYS A 398 20.96 -16.09 -5.82
CA CYS A 398 21.15 -14.96 -4.91
C CYS A 398 21.50 -15.45 -3.49
N ILE A 399 22.78 -15.31 -3.13
CA ILE A 399 23.31 -15.53 -1.78
C ILE A 399 22.52 -14.75 -0.70
N GLY A 400 22.02 -13.56 -1.04
CA GLY A 400 21.19 -12.71 -0.18
C GLY A 400 19.71 -13.09 -0.13
N ARG A 401 19.25 -14.18 -0.76
CA ARG A 401 17.83 -14.61 -0.73
C ARG A 401 17.26 -14.65 0.70
N PRO A 402 17.91 -15.28 1.70
CA PRO A 402 17.39 -15.33 3.07
C PRO A 402 17.24 -13.95 3.72
N PHE A 403 18.22 -13.06 3.50
CA PHE A 403 18.19 -11.68 3.99
C PHE A 403 16.99 -10.90 3.42
N ALA A 404 16.87 -10.88 2.09
CA ALA A 404 15.80 -10.17 1.40
C ALA A 404 14.42 -10.74 1.74
N TRP A 405 14.31 -12.04 2.02
CA TRP A 405 13.05 -12.67 2.44
C TRP A 405 12.64 -12.26 3.85
N GLN A 406 13.57 -12.30 4.82
CA GLN A 406 13.28 -11.86 6.19
C GLN A 406 12.91 -10.37 6.24
N GLU A 407 13.68 -9.51 5.55
CA GLU A 407 13.37 -8.08 5.43
C GLU A 407 11.99 -7.86 4.77
N SER A 408 11.67 -8.61 3.70
CA SER A 408 10.40 -8.46 3.00
C SER A 408 9.20 -8.87 3.86
N LEU A 409 9.29 -10.03 4.53
CA LEU A 409 8.24 -10.52 5.44
C LEU A 409 8.02 -9.53 6.60
N LEU A 410 9.09 -9.10 7.28
CA LEU A 410 9.02 -8.15 8.39
C LEU A 410 8.39 -6.82 7.95
N THR A 411 8.83 -6.29 6.81
CA THR A 411 8.37 -4.98 6.32
C THR A 411 6.90 -5.01 5.92
N ILE A 412 6.45 -6.00 5.13
CA ILE A 412 5.03 -6.12 4.79
C ILE A 412 4.19 -6.38 6.05
N ALA A 413 4.66 -7.21 6.97
CA ALA A 413 3.93 -7.52 8.19
C ALA A 413 3.69 -6.27 9.06
N LEU A 414 4.74 -5.48 9.31
CA LEU A 414 4.63 -4.22 10.05
C LEU A 414 3.75 -3.20 9.31
N ILE A 415 3.92 -3.04 7.99
CA ILE A 415 3.11 -2.10 7.20
C ILE A 415 1.62 -2.49 7.26
N LEU A 416 1.26 -3.76 7.06
CA LEU A 416 -0.14 -4.21 7.08
C LEU A 416 -0.76 -4.17 8.47
N LYS A 417 0.04 -4.43 9.50
CA LYS A 417 -0.41 -4.36 10.90
C LYS A 417 -0.68 -2.93 11.34
N HIS A 418 0.23 -2.00 11.05
CA HIS A 418 0.08 -0.60 11.48
C HIS A 418 -0.80 0.22 10.53
N PHE A 419 -0.91 -0.10 9.24
CA PHE A 419 -1.59 0.77 8.26
C PHE A 419 -2.66 0.08 7.41
N ASN A 420 -3.82 0.74 7.32
CA ASN A 420 -4.72 0.59 6.20
C ASN A 420 -4.15 1.41 5.03
N LEU A 421 -3.98 0.74 3.89
CA LEU A 421 -3.37 1.30 2.70
C LEU A 421 -4.46 1.78 1.74
N GLU A 422 -4.25 2.93 1.11
CA GLU A 422 -5.12 3.47 0.05
C GLU A 422 -4.28 3.99 -1.12
N PHE A 423 -4.75 3.85 -2.35
CA PHE A 423 -4.10 4.50 -3.50
C PHE A 423 -4.17 6.04 -3.37
N VAL A 424 -3.09 6.74 -3.75
CA VAL A 424 -3.16 8.20 -3.93
C VAL A 424 -4.13 8.58 -5.05
N ASP A 425 -4.07 7.83 -6.13
CA ASP A 425 -4.93 7.88 -7.31
C ASP A 425 -5.49 6.47 -7.55
N PRO A 426 -6.80 6.23 -7.33
CA PRO A 426 -7.41 4.92 -7.58
C PRO A 426 -7.31 4.43 -9.03
N SER A 427 -7.16 5.36 -9.99
CA SER A 427 -6.97 5.06 -11.41
C SER A 427 -5.53 4.69 -11.79
N TYR A 428 -4.57 4.80 -10.84
CA TYR A 428 -3.18 4.42 -11.06
C TYR A 428 -3.09 2.96 -11.53
N ASN A 429 -2.60 2.78 -12.75
CA ASN A 429 -2.28 1.49 -13.33
C ASN A 429 -0.76 1.36 -13.38
N LEU A 430 -0.26 0.15 -13.11
CA LEU A 430 1.18 -0.10 -12.99
C LEU A 430 1.94 0.35 -14.24
N ARG A 431 2.83 1.32 -14.04
CA ARG A 431 3.88 1.67 -15.01
C ARG A 431 5.20 1.13 -14.48
N ILE A 432 6.03 0.58 -15.35
CA ILE A 432 7.32 0.02 -14.95
C ILE A 432 8.41 1.05 -15.24
N LYS A 433 9.15 1.44 -14.19
CA LYS A 433 10.44 2.10 -14.34
C LYS A 433 11.52 1.03 -14.44
N GLN A 434 12.30 1.08 -15.51
CA GLN A 434 13.36 0.12 -15.77
C GLN A 434 14.76 0.72 -15.62
N THR A 435 15.67 -0.06 -15.04
CA THR A 435 17.13 0.14 -15.05
C THR A 435 17.78 -1.18 -15.49
N LEU A 436 18.69 -1.75 -14.69
CA LEU A 436 19.02 -3.18 -14.72
C LEU A 436 17.87 -4.03 -14.10
N THR A 437 17.08 -3.41 -13.22
CA THR A 437 15.92 -3.99 -12.52
C THR A 437 14.62 -3.27 -12.89
N ILE A 438 13.47 -3.79 -12.48
CA ILE A 438 12.15 -3.16 -12.67
C ILE A 438 11.50 -2.75 -11.34
N LYS A 439 10.87 -1.59 -11.27
CA LYS A 439 10.02 -1.18 -10.12
C LYS A 439 8.85 -0.28 -10.56
N PRO A 440 7.78 -0.12 -9.77
CA PRO A 440 6.67 0.77 -10.12
C PRO A 440 7.14 2.22 -10.34
N GLU A 441 6.67 2.89 -11.40
CA GLU A 441 6.92 4.31 -11.59
C GLU A 441 5.82 5.16 -10.95
N GLY A 442 6.20 6.15 -10.13
CA GLY A 442 5.26 7.12 -9.54
C GLY A 442 4.24 6.51 -8.57
N PHE A 443 4.47 5.28 -8.10
CA PHE A 443 3.54 4.58 -7.22
C PHE A 443 3.53 5.24 -5.83
N LYS A 444 2.42 5.92 -5.55
CA LYS A 444 2.16 6.60 -4.28
C LYS A 444 0.93 6.04 -3.59
N ILE A 445 1.00 5.94 -2.27
CA ILE A 445 -0.11 5.51 -1.40
C ILE A 445 -0.37 6.56 -0.31
N ARG A 446 -1.57 6.53 0.25
CA ARG A 446 -1.86 7.10 1.57
C ARG A 446 -1.93 5.98 2.57
N VAL A 447 -1.56 6.28 3.81
CA VAL A 447 -1.70 5.36 4.93
C VAL A 447 -2.59 5.96 6.00
N ARG A 448 -3.47 5.14 6.57
CA ARG A 448 -4.30 5.46 7.74
C ARG A 448 -3.92 4.47 8.84
N SER A 449 -3.46 4.94 10.00
CA SER A 449 -3.04 4.04 11.10
C SER A 449 -4.23 3.20 11.59
N ARG A 450 -4.00 1.90 11.85
CA ARG A 450 -5.03 0.90 12.25
C ARG A 450 -5.24 0.84 13.75
N GLN A 451 -4.20 1.18 14.51
CA GLN A 451 -4.13 1.17 15.96
C GLN A 451 -3.47 2.48 16.40
N GLN A 452 -3.72 2.92 17.64
CA GLN A 452 -2.91 3.97 18.23
C GLN A 452 -1.57 3.37 18.68
N ILE A 453 -0.45 3.99 18.26
CA ILE A 453 0.88 3.59 18.72
C ILE A 453 1.22 4.39 19.98
N ASP A 454 1.18 3.74 21.15
CA ASP A 454 1.91 4.27 22.31
C ASP A 454 3.40 4.30 21.95
N ILE A 455 4.03 5.48 22.06
CA ILE A 455 5.37 5.74 21.50
C ILE A 455 6.45 5.27 22.50
N SER A 456 6.33 4.01 22.91
CA SER A 456 7.26 3.28 23.79
C SER A 456 8.49 2.74 23.06
N LEU A 457 8.41 2.61 21.71
CA LEU A 457 9.40 2.10 20.74
C LEU A 457 10.78 2.84 20.68
N ARG A 458 11.20 3.46 21.78
CA ARG A 458 12.51 4.10 21.96
C ARG A 458 13.16 3.86 23.34
N LYS A 459 12.53 3.13 24.26
CA LYS A 459 13.13 2.85 25.58
C LYS A 459 14.21 1.77 25.53
N ASP A 460 13.92 0.63 24.92
CA ASP A 460 14.73 -0.59 25.13
C ASP A 460 16.05 -0.62 24.36
N VAL A 461 16.16 0.12 23.25
CA VAL A 461 17.40 0.21 22.45
C VAL A 461 18.53 0.90 23.22
N LYS A 462 18.23 1.75 24.21
CA LYS A 462 19.23 2.57 24.91
C LYS A 462 19.83 1.93 26.17
N GLN A 463 19.49 0.68 26.46
CA GLN A 463 19.95 -0.02 27.68
C GLN A 463 20.93 -1.18 27.41
N LEU A 464 21.25 -1.46 26.14
CA LEU A 464 22.10 -2.59 25.72
C LEU A 464 23.61 -2.27 25.64
N GLU A 465 24.02 -0.99 25.68
CA GLU A 465 25.44 -0.60 25.53
C GLU A 465 26.29 -0.71 26.82
N ASN A 466 25.72 -1.11 27.96
CA ASN A 466 26.41 -1.09 29.27
C ASN A 466 26.17 -2.35 30.13
N THR A 467 26.21 -3.55 29.53
CA THR A 467 26.04 -4.82 30.29
C THR A 467 27.03 -5.91 29.88
N PHE A 468 28.29 -5.54 29.66
CA PHE A 468 29.43 -6.47 29.54
C PHE A 468 30.46 -6.35 30.70
N GLU A 469 30.04 -5.83 31.86
CA GLU A 469 30.78 -6.05 33.10
C GLU A 469 30.48 -7.43 33.71
N LYS A 470 31.51 -8.09 34.23
CA LYS A 470 31.51 -9.52 34.56
C LYS A 470 30.64 -9.84 35.78
N ALA A 471 29.43 -10.37 35.55
CA ALA A 471 28.61 -11.01 36.58
C ALA A 471 29.24 -12.34 37.08
N LYS A 472 30.31 -12.25 37.87
CA LYS A 472 30.95 -13.41 38.51
C LYS A 472 30.30 -13.71 39.87
N SER A 473 29.41 -14.72 39.87
CA SER A 473 28.99 -15.50 41.06
C SER A 473 28.24 -14.75 42.19
N ASN A 474 27.49 -15.40 43.10
CA ASN A 474 27.19 -16.83 43.29
C ASN A 474 25.67 -17.02 43.48
N ASP A 475 25.11 -18.09 42.92
CA ASP A 475 23.94 -18.76 43.51
C ASP A 475 24.20 -20.28 43.44
N THR A 476 24.55 -20.89 44.57
CA THR A 476 25.03 -22.27 44.64
C THR A 476 23.89 -23.28 44.68
N ARG A 477 23.19 -23.41 43.55
CA ARG A 477 22.26 -24.53 43.31
C ARG A 477 23.05 -25.75 42.82
N ASN A 478 22.71 -26.94 43.31
CA ASN A 478 23.32 -28.20 42.86
C ASN A 478 22.79 -28.59 41.46
N LEU A 479 23.29 -27.91 40.43
CA LEU A 479 22.95 -28.18 39.04
C LEU A 479 23.63 -29.47 38.54
N ARG A 480 22.87 -30.33 37.85
CA ARG A 480 23.35 -31.62 37.31
C ARG A 480 24.11 -31.44 35.99
N PRO A 481 25.19 -32.17 35.72
CA PRO A 481 25.91 -32.04 34.45
C PRO A 481 25.08 -32.50 33.24
N MET A 482 25.30 -31.85 32.10
CA MET A 482 24.76 -32.20 30.77
C MET A 482 25.80 -31.86 29.69
N ALA A 483 25.88 -32.66 28.63
CA ALA A 483 26.71 -32.34 27.45
C ALA A 483 25.80 -32.00 26.27
N ILE A 484 26.18 -30.99 25.49
CA ILE A 484 25.47 -30.57 24.29
C ILE A 484 26.49 -30.44 23.15
N LEU A 485 26.31 -31.26 22.11
CA LEU A 485 27.23 -31.41 20.98
C LEU A 485 26.56 -30.91 19.70
N PHE A 486 27.27 -30.13 18.88
CA PHE A 486 26.68 -29.59 17.65
C PHE A 486 27.47 -29.86 16.35
N GLY A 487 26.73 -30.10 15.26
CA GLY A 487 27.21 -30.12 13.88
C GLY A 487 26.57 -28.99 13.08
N SER A 488 27.35 -28.01 12.63
CA SER A 488 26.82 -26.74 12.11
C SER A 488 27.74 -26.10 11.06
N ASN A 489 27.28 -26.01 9.80
CA ASN A 489 27.93 -25.21 8.75
C ASN A 489 27.46 -23.74 8.74
N SER A 490 26.28 -23.44 9.32
CA SER A 490 25.54 -22.19 9.13
C SER A 490 25.21 -21.45 10.44
N GLY A 491 25.75 -21.90 11.56
CA GLY A 491 25.51 -21.33 12.91
C GLY A 491 24.27 -21.86 13.63
N SER A 492 23.22 -22.29 12.92
CA SER A 492 21.92 -22.61 13.54
C SER A 492 21.95 -23.70 14.62
N CYS A 493 22.58 -24.84 14.35
CA CYS A 493 22.70 -25.91 15.35
C CYS A 493 23.62 -25.55 16.53
N GLN A 494 24.52 -24.57 16.35
CA GLN A 494 25.32 -24.02 17.44
C GLN A 494 24.46 -23.10 18.32
N SER A 495 23.67 -22.20 17.74
CA SER A 495 22.79 -21.33 18.53
C SER A 495 21.77 -22.13 19.34
N PHE A 496 21.17 -23.17 18.78
CA PHE A 496 20.29 -24.07 19.55
C PHE A 496 21.02 -24.72 20.74
N ALA A 497 22.29 -25.11 20.58
CA ALA A 497 23.08 -25.66 21.67
C ALA A 497 23.42 -24.62 22.74
N GLU A 498 23.75 -23.39 22.33
CA GLU A 498 24.02 -22.26 23.22
C GLU A 498 22.76 -21.79 23.98
N THR A 499 21.60 -21.71 23.30
CA THR A 499 20.29 -21.43 23.92
C THR A 499 19.93 -22.50 24.94
N LEU A 500 20.00 -23.78 24.56
CA LEU A 500 19.71 -24.91 25.45
C LEU A 500 20.63 -24.91 26.68
N ALA A 501 21.91 -24.54 26.52
CA ALA A 501 22.84 -24.39 27.63
C ALA A 501 22.54 -23.20 28.54
N SER A 502 22.11 -22.07 27.97
CA SER A 502 21.75 -20.86 28.75
C SER A 502 20.48 -21.06 29.58
N GLU A 503 19.54 -21.88 29.09
CA GLU A 503 18.29 -22.21 29.79
C GLU A 503 18.42 -23.40 30.75
N ALA A 504 19.36 -24.32 30.52
CA ALA A 504 19.56 -25.51 31.36
C ALA A 504 19.55 -25.25 32.90
N PRO A 505 20.09 -24.14 33.44
CA PRO A 505 19.98 -23.81 34.86
C PRO A 505 18.54 -23.63 35.38
N LEU A 506 17.60 -23.17 34.53
CA LEU A 506 16.16 -23.06 34.84
C LEU A 506 15.52 -24.45 35.05
N TYR A 507 16.12 -25.48 34.45
CA TYR A 507 15.68 -26.88 34.53
C TYR A 507 16.56 -27.72 35.47
N GLY A 508 17.48 -27.10 36.23
CA GLY A 508 18.33 -27.78 37.21
C GLY A 508 19.60 -28.42 36.64
N TYR A 509 20.02 -28.05 35.42
CA TYR A 509 21.21 -28.58 34.75
C TYR A 509 22.30 -27.53 34.53
N ASN A 510 23.55 -27.97 34.47
CA ASN A 510 24.75 -27.20 34.10
C ASN A 510 25.34 -27.85 32.85
N ALA A 511 25.19 -27.18 31.71
CA ALA A 511 25.48 -27.75 30.40
C ALA A 511 26.84 -27.30 29.84
N THR A 512 27.58 -28.22 29.24
CA THR A 512 28.77 -27.92 28.44
C THR A 512 28.46 -28.01 26.95
N VAL A 513 28.92 -27.03 26.15
CA VAL A 513 28.69 -26.96 24.70
C VAL A 513 29.99 -27.27 23.95
N SER A 514 29.94 -28.12 22.93
CA SER A 514 31.11 -28.51 22.11
C SER A 514 30.70 -28.88 20.68
N THR A 515 31.66 -28.95 19.75
CA THR A 515 31.39 -29.52 18.41
C THR A 515 31.33 -31.05 18.48
N LEU A 516 30.64 -31.69 17.53
CA LEU A 516 30.62 -33.16 17.44
C LEU A 516 32.02 -33.76 17.27
N ASP A 517 32.86 -33.17 16.42
CA ASP A 517 34.24 -33.64 16.22
C ASP A 517 35.12 -33.54 17.49
N SER A 518 34.77 -32.68 18.46
CA SER A 518 35.45 -32.65 19.78
C SER A 518 35.05 -33.80 20.73
N ALA A 519 33.98 -34.54 20.40
CA ALA A 519 33.48 -35.67 21.19
C ALA A 519 33.98 -37.06 20.71
N VAL A 520 34.88 -37.09 19.72
CA VAL A 520 35.45 -38.33 19.16
C VAL A 520 36.22 -39.09 20.24
N GLY A 521 35.70 -40.27 20.62
CA GLY A 521 36.28 -41.10 21.68
C GLY A 521 36.09 -40.59 23.11
N SER A 522 35.29 -39.54 23.33
CA SER A 522 35.15 -38.83 24.61
C SER A 522 33.70 -38.57 25.05
N LEU A 523 32.73 -39.33 24.49
CA LEU A 523 31.32 -39.25 24.87
C LEU A 523 31.10 -39.61 26.35
N PRO A 524 30.42 -38.76 27.16
CA PRO A 524 30.10 -39.07 28.56
C PRO A 524 29.15 -40.27 28.74
N LEU A 525 29.25 -40.92 29.91
CA LEU A 525 28.46 -42.09 30.29
C LEU A 525 27.54 -41.85 31.51
N ASP A 526 27.80 -40.77 32.26
CA ASP A 526 27.19 -40.43 33.55
C ASP A 526 26.25 -39.21 33.49
N GLN A 527 26.13 -38.59 32.32
CA GLN A 527 25.32 -37.38 32.08
C GLN A 527 24.61 -37.45 30.71
N PRO A 528 23.46 -36.78 30.52
CA PRO A 528 22.77 -36.73 29.23
C PRO A 528 23.63 -36.07 28.14
N VAL A 529 23.62 -36.65 26.93
CA VAL A 529 24.31 -36.13 25.74
C VAL A 529 23.29 -35.68 24.69
N ILE A 530 23.13 -34.38 24.52
CA ILE A 530 22.23 -33.81 23.52
C ILE A 530 23.02 -33.51 22.24
N ILE A 531 22.54 -33.98 21.09
CA ILE A 531 23.16 -33.78 19.78
C ILE A 531 22.27 -32.90 18.91
N ILE A 532 22.80 -31.80 18.38
CA ILE A 532 22.07 -30.88 17.51
C ILE A 532 22.85 -30.73 16.20
N THR A 533 22.35 -31.29 15.10
CA THR A 533 23.16 -31.43 13.87
C THR A 533 22.36 -31.25 12.59
N ALA A 534 23.02 -30.73 11.54
CA ALA A 534 22.39 -30.47 10.24
C ALA A 534 22.84 -31.47 9.15
N SER A 535 22.03 -31.58 8.11
CA SER A 535 22.40 -32.23 6.84
C SER A 535 22.78 -31.19 5.79
N TYR A 536 23.96 -31.27 5.18
CA TYR A 536 24.37 -30.40 4.08
C TYR A 536 24.57 -31.21 2.80
N GLU A 537 23.69 -31.06 1.82
CA GLU A 537 23.63 -31.91 0.60
C GLU A 537 23.63 -33.43 0.89
N GLY A 538 23.09 -33.82 2.06
CA GLY A 538 23.08 -35.22 2.52
C GLY A 538 24.45 -35.75 2.96
N LYS A 539 25.38 -34.86 3.33
CA LYS A 539 26.67 -35.10 3.98
C LYS A 539 26.70 -34.37 5.34
N PRO A 540 27.53 -34.80 6.32
CA PRO A 540 27.63 -34.12 7.60
C PRO A 540 28.30 -32.74 7.48
N CYS A 541 28.03 -31.88 8.46
CA CYS A 541 28.73 -30.61 8.63
C CYS A 541 30.23 -30.82 8.83
N GLU A 542 31.03 -29.80 8.50
CA GLU A 542 32.50 -29.84 8.57
C GLU A 542 33.00 -30.25 9.97
N ASN A 543 32.39 -29.70 11.02
CA ASN A 543 32.70 -29.99 12.43
C ASN A 543 31.98 -31.24 13.01
N ALA A 544 31.46 -32.09 12.15
CA ALA A 544 30.83 -33.38 12.48
C ALA A 544 31.35 -34.55 11.60
N LYS A 545 32.32 -34.30 10.70
CA LYS A 545 32.86 -35.31 9.77
C LYS A 545 33.64 -36.40 10.50
N GLN A 546 34.49 -36.01 11.46
CA GLN A 546 35.30 -36.95 12.22
C GLN A 546 34.44 -37.75 13.19
N PHE A 547 33.39 -37.14 13.75
CA PHE A 547 32.42 -37.83 14.59
C PHE A 547 31.60 -38.88 13.83
N VAL A 548 31.11 -38.58 12.62
CA VAL A 548 30.42 -39.58 11.79
C VAL A 548 31.37 -40.72 11.40
N ALA A 549 32.60 -40.42 10.95
CA ALA A 549 33.59 -41.45 10.62
C ALA A 549 34.00 -42.29 11.85
N TYR A 550 34.04 -41.69 13.04
CA TYR A 550 34.23 -42.39 14.30
C TYR A 550 33.07 -43.35 14.59
N LEU A 551 31.82 -42.91 14.46
CA LEU A 551 30.65 -43.78 14.64
C LEU A 551 30.57 -44.91 13.58
N GLU A 552 30.93 -44.64 12.32
CA GLU A 552 31.05 -45.65 11.25
C GLU A 552 32.07 -46.75 11.60
N SER A 553 33.09 -46.46 12.42
CA SER A 553 34.05 -47.45 12.91
C SER A 553 33.50 -48.44 13.96
N LYS A 554 32.24 -48.26 14.39
CA LYS A 554 31.51 -49.08 15.37
C LYS A 554 32.17 -49.12 16.77
N PRO A 555 32.28 -47.96 17.45
CA PRO A 555 32.68 -47.91 18.84
C PRO A 555 31.63 -48.60 19.74
N LYS A 556 32.04 -48.98 20.96
CA LYS A 556 31.11 -49.38 22.03
C LYS A 556 30.68 -48.15 22.82
N LEU A 557 29.39 -47.87 22.84
CA LEU A 557 28.77 -46.72 23.52
C LEU A 557 27.69 -47.15 24.54
N GLU A 558 27.83 -48.39 25.03
CA GLU A 558 27.03 -48.97 26.11
C GLU A 558 26.99 -48.03 27.33
N GLY A 559 25.84 -47.41 27.60
CA GLY A 559 25.64 -46.46 28.71
C GLY A 559 25.54 -44.98 28.31
N VAL A 560 25.88 -44.60 27.07
CA VAL A 560 25.63 -43.24 26.58
C VAL A 560 24.13 -43.01 26.48
N ASN A 561 23.59 -42.07 27.27
CA ASN A 561 22.19 -41.64 27.21
C ASN A 561 22.09 -40.39 26.34
N TYR A 562 21.39 -40.47 25.19
CA TYR A 562 21.41 -39.41 24.18
C TYR A 562 20.03 -38.96 23.68
N GLY A 563 19.96 -37.73 23.17
CA GLY A 563 18.80 -37.21 22.43
C GLY A 563 19.26 -36.37 21.25
N ILE A 564 18.55 -36.42 20.11
CA ILE A 564 18.96 -35.74 18.87
C ILE A 564 17.90 -34.75 18.40
N PHE A 565 18.34 -33.54 18.04
CA PHE A 565 17.59 -32.60 17.21
C PHE A 565 18.27 -32.44 15.84
N GLY A 566 17.56 -32.81 14.79
CA GLY A 566 18.03 -32.75 13.42
C GLY A 566 17.58 -31.49 12.69
N ALA A 567 18.50 -30.83 11.99
CA ALA A 567 18.20 -29.71 11.10
C ALA A 567 18.23 -30.14 9.63
N GLY A 568 17.10 -29.92 8.95
CA GLY A 568 16.92 -30.09 7.50
C GLY A 568 16.15 -28.92 6.90
N HIS A 569 15.79 -29.03 5.62
CA HIS A 569 14.89 -28.10 4.93
C HIS A 569 14.12 -28.86 3.85
N HIS A 570 12.78 -28.77 3.82
CA HIS A 570 11.93 -29.65 2.99
C HIS A 570 12.20 -29.58 1.47
N ASP A 571 12.50 -28.39 0.90
CA ASP A 571 12.96 -28.20 -0.50
C ASP A 571 14.02 -29.24 -0.94
N TRP A 572 14.87 -29.71 -0.02
CA TRP A 572 15.92 -30.71 -0.27
C TRP A 572 15.42 -32.15 -0.06
N VAL A 573 14.27 -32.51 -0.65
CA VAL A 573 13.53 -33.78 -0.47
C VAL A 573 14.40 -35.05 -0.44
N LYS A 574 15.45 -35.14 -1.28
CA LYS A 574 16.33 -36.32 -1.34
C LYS A 574 17.37 -36.43 -0.21
N THR A 575 17.51 -35.40 0.61
CA THR A 575 18.57 -35.27 1.64
C THR A 575 18.08 -34.68 2.97
N TYR A 576 16.79 -34.43 3.09
CA TYR A 576 16.13 -33.98 4.33
C TYR A 576 16.41 -34.95 5.49
N GLN A 577 16.81 -34.40 6.64
CA GLN A 577 17.19 -35.09 7.90
C GLN A 577 18.18 -36.26 7.81
N LYS A 578 18.82 -36.47 6.65
CA LYS A 578 19.62 -37.67 6.36
C LYS A 578 20.77 -37.93 7.35
N ILE A 579 21.44 -36.88 7.84
CA ILE A 579 22.58 -37.02 8.76
C ILE A 579 22.16 -37.19 10.22
N PRO A 580 21.22 -36.41 10.78
CA PRO A 580 20.61 -36.70 12.08
C PRO A 580 20.11 -38.15 12.20
N LEU A 581 19.35 -38.63 11.21
CA LEU A 581 18.86 -40.01 11.16
C LEU A 581 19.99 -41.03 11.08
N TYR A 582 21.08 -40.72 10.37
CA TYR A 582 22.24 -41.62 10.27
C TYR A 582 23.06 -41.68 11.56
N ILE A 583 23.24 -40.54 12.24
CA ILE A 583 23.90 -40.48 13.55
C ILE A 583 23.08 -41.23 14.62
N ASP A 584 21.75 -41.05 14.63
CA ASP A 584 20.84 -41.81 15.51
C ASP A 584 20.99 -43.33 15.30
N GLN A 585 20.90 -43.78 14.04
CA GLN A 585 21.09 -45.20 13.70
C GLN A 585 22.46 -45.73 14.12
N LEU A 586 23.55 -44.96 13.95
CA LEU A 586 24.88 -45.41 14.33
C LEU A 586 25.07 -45.45 15.87
N LEU A 587 24.48 -44.53 16.62
CA LEU A 587 24.53 -44.51 18.09
C LEU A 587 23.73 -45.67 18.70
N GLU A 588 22.54 -45.96 18.17
CA GLU A 588 21.72 -47.09 18.60
C GLU A 588 22.43 -48.43 18.29
N ASN A 589 23.00 -48.58 17.09
CA ASN A 589 23.83 -49.76 16.73
C ASN A 589 25.13 -49.88 17.56
N ALA A 590 25.60 -48.80 18.18
CA ALA A 590 26.75 -48.78 19.08
C ALA A 590 26.40 -49.07 20.55
N GLY A 591 25.12 -49.22 20.90
CA GLY A 591 24.64 -49.51 22.25
C GLY A 591 24.25 -48.29 23.10
N GLY A 592 24.14 -47.10 22.49
CA GLY A 592 23.59 -45.91 23.14
C GLY A 592 22.08 -46.03 23.40
N GLN A 593 21.58 -45.38 24.46
CA GLN A 593 20.17 -45.38 24.84
C GLN A 593 19.53 -44.02 24.55
N ARG A 594 18.38 -44.03 23.89
CA ARG A 594 17.68 -42.83 23.42
C ARG A 594 16.73 -42.28 24.52
N ILE A 595 16.92 -41.02 24.92
CA ILE A 595 16.13 -40.31 25.96
C ILE A 595 14.78 -39.82 25.42
N ILE A 596 14.77 -39.39 24.16
CA ILE A 596 13.62 -38.78 23.47
C ILE A 596 13.71 -39.11 21.98
N GLU A 597 12.56 -39.18 21.30
CA GLU A 597 12.50 -39.30 19.84
C GLU A 597 13.28 -38.17 19.13
N LEU A 598 13.77 -38.44 17.92
CA LEU A 598 14.54 -37.47 17.15
C LEU A 598 13.65 -36.29 16.77
N GLY A 599 14.01 -35.08 17.20
CA GLY A 599 13.28 -33.87 16.84
C GLY A 599 13.67 -33.42 15.44
N GLU A 600 12.69 -33.19 14.56
CA GLU A 600 12.94 -32.72 13.20
C GLU A 600 12.66 -31.22 13.03
N GLY A 601 13.72 -30.42 13.03
CA GLY A 601 13.66 -29.01 12.63
C GLY A 601 13.73 -28.86 11.11
N ASP A 602 12.63 -28.39 10.51
CA ASP A 602 12.58 -27.96 9.10
C ASP A 602 12.80 -26.45 8.97
N ALA A 603 13.90 -26.05 8.33
CA ALA A 603 14.27 -24.65 8.11
C ALA A 603 13.40 -23.92 7.07
N GLY A 604 12.54 -24.63 6.32
CA GLY A 604 11.45 -24.05 5.53
C GLY A 604 10.12 -23.94 6.29
N GLY A 605 10.04 -24.55 7.48
CA GLY A 605 8.85 -24.68 8.31
C GLY A 605 8.91 -23.82 9.58
N ASP A 606 8.31 -24.30 10.67
CA ASP A 606 8.49 -23.69 12.00
C ASP A 606 9.72 -24.28 12.70
N PHE A 607 10.90 -23.95 12.18
CA PHE A 607 12.20 -24.48 12.63
C PHE A 607 12.43 -24.29 14.14
N TYR A 608 12.00 -23.15 14.68
CA TYR A 608 12.15 -22.80 16.09
C TYR A 608 11.01 -23.37 16.93
N GLY A 609 9.75 -23.34 16.47
CA GLY A 609 8.64 -24.02 17.17
C GLY A 609 8.84 -25.53 17.30
N ALA A 610 9.46 -26.18 16.31
CA ALA A 610 9.87 -27.58 16.38
C ALA A 610 10.95 -27.81 17.45
N PHE A 611 11.95 -26.91 17.52
CA PHE A 611 12.98 -26.97 18.55
C PHE A 611 12.42 -26.73 19.95
N GLU A 612 11.59 -25.71 20.14
CA GLU A 612 10.96 -25.39 21.42
C GLU A 612 10.06 -26.54 21.90
N SER A 613 9.22 -27.09 21.01
CA SER A 613 8.37 -28.25 21.33
C SER A 613 9.20 -29.48 21.71
N TRP A 614 10.32 -29.71 21.03
CA TRP A 614 11.22 -30.82 21.35
C TRP A 614 11.99 -30.57 22.66
N LYS A 615 12.43 -29.33 22.91
CA LYS A 615 13.08 -28.87 24.15
C LYS A 615 12.18 -29.03 25.37
N GLU A 616 10.91 -28.61 25.26
CA GLU A 616 9.92 -28.82 26.31
C GLU A 616 9.71 -30.30 26.59
N ASN A 617 9.55 -31.14 25.56
CA ASN A 617 9.40 -32.59 25.74
C ASN A 617 10.67 -33.25 26.34
N LEU A 618 11.87 -32.82 25.91
CA LEU A 618 13.15 -33.26 26.48
C LEU A 618 13.21 -32.93 27.97
N PHE A 619 12.96 -31.67 28.34
CA PHE A 619 12.95 -31.29 29.74
C PHE A 619 11.77 -31.89 30.52
N GLN A 620 10.64 -32.23 29.91
CA GLN A 620 9.59 -33.02 30.55
C GLN A 620 10.03 -34.46 30.84
N MET A 621 10.76 -35.13 29.93
CA MET A 621 11.30 -36.46 30.20
C MET A 621 12.36 -36.41 31.31
N LEU A 622 13.25 -35.41 31.27
CA LEU A 622 14.24 -35.18 32.33
C LEU A 622 13.56 -34.79 33.67
N ARG A 623 12.47 -34.01 33.65
CA ARG A 623 11.67 -33.62 34.84
C ARG A 623 10.85 -34.77 35.42
N LYS A 624 10.40 -35.74 34.62
CA LYS A 624 9.75 -36.96 35.12
C LYS A 624 10.69 -37.83 35.98
N GLY A 625 11.99 -37.56 35.94
CA GLY A 625 12.99 -38.08 36.88
C GLY A 625 13.36 -37.15 38.06
N THR A 626 12.70 -35.99 38.25
CA THR A 626 13.10 -34.98 39.27
C THR A 626 11.96 -34.24 40.01
N GLY A 627 11.04 -33.57 39.30
CA GLY A 627 9.74 -33.03 39.77
C GLY A 627 9.66 -31.89 40.83
N GLU A 628 9.70 -30.61 40.43
CA GLU A 628 9.25 -29.40 41.22
C GLU A 628 9.12 -28.12 40.31
N GLU A 629 8.39 -27.03 40.70
CA GLU A 629 8.10 -25.83 39.86
C GLU A 629 7.84 -24.46 40.60
N ASN A 630 8.07 -23.27 39.97
CA ASN A 630 7.58 -21.93 40.44
C ASN A 630 7.55 -20.73 39.42
N VAL A 631 7.29 -19.48 39.87
CA VAL A 631 6.68 -18.32 39.12
C VAL A 631 7.46 -16.95 39.10
N ILE A 632 7.11 -15.99 38.18
CA ILE A 632 7.68 -14.60 37.98
C ILE A 632 6.56 -13.51 37.71
N SER A 633 6.85 -12.17 37.79
CA SER A 633 5.91 -11.00 37.69
C SER A 633 6.45 -9.67 37.04
N GLU A 634 5.59 -8.66 36.77
CA GLU A 634 5.82 -7.38 35.98
C GLU A 634 5.97 -6.07 36.85
N GLU A 635 5.71 -4.77 36.52
CA GLU A 635 4.92 -3.95 35.52
C GLU A 635 5.38 -2.44 35.46
N LYS A 636 5.16 -1.64 34.36
CA LYS A 636 4.88 -0.14 34.32
C LYS A 636 4.64 0.58 32.96
N LEU A 637 4.08 1.82 32.98
CA LEU A 637 3.11 2.39 32.00
C LEU A 637 3.36 3.85 31.43
N SER A 638 2.63 4.30 30.38
CA SER A 638 2.72 5.62 29.64
C SER A 638 1.37 6.37 29.38
N ILE A 639 1.37 7.53 28.68
CA ILE A 639 0.18 8.40 28.36
C ILE A 639 0.23 8.92 26.91
N GLU A 640 -0.95 9.06 26.25
CA GLU A 640 -1.11 9.42 24.82
C GLU A 640 -2.13 10.56 24.55
N VAL A 641 -2.32 11.00 23.28
CA VAL A 641 -3.26 12.06 22.86
C VAL A 641 -4.10 11.63 21.64
N VAL A 642 -5.44 11.72 21.75
CA VAL A 642 -6.39 11.15 20.76
C VAL A 642 -7.14 12.21 19.96
N ASN A 643 -7.21 12.06 18.63
CA ASN A 643 -8.09 12.84 17.74
C ASN A 643 -9.32 12.01 17.32
N SER A 644 -10.51 12.35 17.81
CA SER A 644 -11.74 11.59 17.57
C SER A 644 -12.50 11.99 16.30
N LYS A 645 -12.64 11.06 15.34
CA LYS A 645 -13.49 11.24 14.15
C LYS A 645 -14.97 11.05 14.48
N ARG A 646 -15.84 11.90 13.92
CA ARG A 646 -17.31 11.82 14.08
C ARG A 646 -17.92 10.91 13.00
N ASN A 647 -18.40 9.72 13.37
CA ASN A 647 -18.90 8.71 12.43
C ASN A 647 -20.39 8.90 12.09
N PHE A 648 -20.70 9.16 10.82
CA PHE A 648 -22.08 9.37 10.32
C PHE A 648 -22.45 8.39 9.20
N GLY A 649 -22.75 7.14 9.59
CA GLY A 649 -23.24 6.11 8.67
C GLY A 649 -22.22 5.70 7.59
N GLN A 650 -22.72 5.26 6.43
CA GLN A 650 -21.92 4.73 5.32
C GLN A 650 -21.22 5.81 4.47
N ILE A 651 -20.99 7.01 5.02
CA ILE A 651 -20.44 8.15 4.29
C ILE A 651 -19.14 8.60 4.96
N THR A 652 -18.02 8.01 4.50
CA THR A 652 -16.69 8.58 4.76
C THR A 652 -16.62 9.96 4.14
N MET A 653 -16.37 10.98 4.96
CA MET A 653 -15.93 12.30 4.50
C MET A 653 -14.51 12.53 5.00
N ASP A 654 -13.74 13.18 4.15
CA ASP A 654 -12.39 13.63 4.48
C ASP A 654 -12.35 15.17 4.46
N ILE A 655 -11.23 15.79 4.84
CA ILE A 655 -11.15 17.23 5.06
C ILE A 655 -10.71 17.95 3.79
N GLY A 656 -11.60 18.76 3.24
CA GLY A 656 -11.31 19.79 2.24
C GLY A 656 -10.98 21.12 2.90
N PHE A 657 -10.55 22.09 2.10
CA PHE A 657 -10.16 23.43 2.55
C PHE A 657 -10.84 24.48 1.70
N VAL A 658 -11.39 25.53 2.33
CA VAL A 658 -11.94 26.68 1.61
C VAL A 658 -10.81 27.54 1.06
N LEU A 659 -10.87 27.86 -0.23
CA LEU A 659 -9.92 28.75 -0.92
C LEU A 659 -10.50 30.17 -1.07
N GLU A 660 -11.75 30.30 -1.54
CA GLU A 660 -12.45 31.58 -1.63
C GLU A 660 -13.90 31.41 -1.15
N ASN A 661 -14.42 32.40 -0.41
CA ASN A 661 -15.85 32.49 -0.07
C ASN A 661 -16.39 33.88 -0.44
N LYS A 662 -16.70 34.05 -1.73
CA LYS A 662 -17.07 35.31 -2.37
C LYS A 662 -18.57 35.52 -2.38
N ILE A 663 -19.01 36.75 -2.18
CA ILE A 663 -20.42 37.13 -2.35
C ILE A 663 -20.66 37.44 -3.82
N LEU A 664 -21.62 36.74 -4.44
CA LEU A 664 -22.10 37.02 -5.81
C LEU A 664 -23.23 38.05 -5.79
N VAL A 665 -24.16 37.90 -4.84
CA VAL A 665 -25.28 38.82 -4.63
C VAL A 665 -25.41 39.09 -3.13
N GLN A 666 -25.46 40.37 -2.77
CA GLN A 666 -25.69 40.80 -1.38
C GLN A 666 -27.20 40.85 -1.10
N ALA A 667 -27.63 40.36 0.07
CA ALA A 667 -29.05 40.37 0.43
C ALA A 667 -29.68 41.77 0.39
N ASN A 668 -30.91 41.82 -0.13
CA ASN A 668 -31.81 42.97 -0.13
C ASN A 668 -33.27 42.48 0.03
N GLU A 669 -34.26 43.37 -0.01
CA GLU A 669 -35.69 43.01 0.14
C GLU A 669 -36.21 42.01 -0.92
N ILE A 670 -35.52 41.87 -2.05
CA ILE A 670 -35.94 41.12 -3.23
C ILE A 670 -35.10 39.84 -3.44
N VAL A 671 -33.84 39.80 -2.97
CA VAL A 671 -32.87 38.70 -3.21
C VAL A 671 -32.13 38.32 -1.93
N PRO A 672 -31.96 37.03 -1.59
CA PRO A 672 -31.09 36.59 -0.48
C PRO A 672 -29.61 36.77 -0.83
N THR A 673 -28.72 36.61 0.17
CA THR A 673 -27.27 36.55 -0.09
C THR A 673 -26.94 35.26 -0.84
N ILE A 674 -26.30 35.38 -2.01
CA ILE A 674 -25.81 34.25 -2.80
C ILE A 674 -24.29 34.30 -2.81
N ARG A 675 -23.64 33.17 -2.53
CA ARG A 675 -22.18 33.02 -2.44
C ARG A 675 -21.62 32.05 -3.48
N HIS A 676 -20.43 32.36 -3.94
CA HIS A 676 -19.51 31.44 -4.61
C HIS A 676 -18.51 30.93 -3.58
N LEU A 677 -18.33 29.61 -3.52
CA LEU A 677 -17.42 28.98 -2.57
C LEU A 677 -16.47 28.05 -3.34
N GLU A 678 -15.19 28.37 -3.37
CA GLU A 678 -14.15 27.46 -3.88
C GLU A 678 -13.64 26.57 -2.75
N ILE A 679 -13.71 25.25 -2.94
CA ILE A 679 -13.23 24.25 -2.01
C ILE A 679 -12.15 23.42 -2.71
N LYS A 680 -10.94 23.42 -2.15
CA LYS A 680 -9.95 22.41 -2.47
C LYS A 680 -10.42 21.07 -1.90
N LEU A 681 -10.62 20.10 -2.78
CA LEU A 681 -11.04 18.76 -2.43
C LEU A 681 -10.01 18.06 -1.51
N PRO A 682 -10.43 17.11 -0.67
CA PRO A 682 -9.53 16.18 -0.01
C PRO A 682 -8.66 15.46 -1.05
N LYS A 683 -7.35 15.35 -0.79
CA LYS A 683 -6.40 14.72 -1.74
C LYS A 683 -6.92 13.34 -2.19
N GLY A 684 -7.03 13.15 -3.51
CA GLY A 684 -7.47 11.88 -4.12
C GLY A 684 -8.96 11.76 -4.40
N GLN A 685 -9.77 12.76 -4.04
CA GLN A 685 -11.13 12.86 -4.58
C GLN A 685 -11.09 13.53 -5.96
N THR A 686 -11.61 12.84 -6.97
CA THR A 686 -11.88 13.36 -8.31
C THR A 686 -13.38 13.58 -8.49
N TYR A 687 -13.77 14.47 -9.40
CA TYR A 687 -15.18 14.73 -9.75
C TYR A 687 -15.35 14.84 -11.26
N HIS A 688 -16.54 14.53 -11.75
CA HIS A 688 -16.97 14.83 -13.12
C HIS A 688 -17.86 16.06 -13.14
N THR A 689 -17.88 16.76 -14.27
CA THR A 689 -18.79 17.89 -14.50
C THR A 689 -20.25 17.43 -14.35
N GLY A 690 -20.97 18.02 -13.40
CA GLY A 690 -22.34 17.62 -13.02
C GLY A 690 -22.44 16.75 -11.76
N ASP A 691 -21.34 16.43 -11.08
CA ASP A 691 -21.36 15.78 -9.76
C ASP A 691 -21.80 16.71 -8.62
N TYR A 692 -22.07 16.13 -7.45
CA TYR A 692 -22.39 16.83 -6.22
C TYR A 692 -21.20 16.85 -5.24
N LEU A 693 -21.09 17.89 -4.41
CA LEU A 693 -20.33 17.83 -3.17
C LEU A 693 -21.27 17.56 -2.00
N ALA A 694 -21.03 16.48 -1.27
CA ALA A 694 -21.66 16.16 0.00
C ALA A 694 -20.85 16.77 1.15
N ILE A 695 -21.53 17.40 2.10
CA ILE A 695 -20.94 18.17 3.21
C ILE A 695 -21.61 17.79 4.53
N LEU A 696 -20.81 17.62 5.58
CA LEU A 696 -21.27 17.53 6.97
C LEU A 696 -21.12 18.91 7.64
N PRO A 697 -22.20 19.60 7.99
CA PRO A 697 -22.13 20.93 8.60
C PRO A 697 -21.90 20.88 10.12
N SER A 698 -21.87 22.05 10.76
CA SER A 698 -22.04 22.22 12.20
C SER A 698 -23.34 22.98 12.49
N ASN A 699 -23.97 22.72 13.65
CA ASN A 699 -25.09 23.53 14.13
C ASN A 699 -24.63 24.98 14.43
N PRO A 700 -25.51 25.99 14.27
CA PRO A 700 -25.25 27.36 14.71
C PRO A 700 -25.01 27.42 16.23
N ILE A 701 -23.98 28.15 16.65
CA ILE A 701 -23.50 28.17 18.04
C ILE A 701 -24.54 28.79 19.00
N GLU A 702 -25.37 29.70 18.48
CA GLU A 702 -26.49 30.34 19.18
C GLU A 702 -27.52 29.30 19.65
N ILE A 703 -27.75 28.25 18.85
CA ILE A 703 -28.69 27.17 19.18
C ILE A 703 -28.05 26.21 20.18
N VAL A 704 -26.74 25.92 20.04
CA VAL A 704 -25.98 25.12 21.02
C VAL A 704 -26.00 25.78 22.41
N TYR A 705 -25.81 27.10 22.48
CA TYR A 705 -25.88 27.84 23.75
C TYR A 705 -27.29 27.86 24.38
N ARG A 706 -28.37 27.91 23.59
CA ARG A 706 -29.75 27.75 24.11
C ARG A 706 -29.92 26.39 24.80
N VAL A 707 -29.45 25.30 24.18
CA VAL A 707 -29.51 23.96 24.78
C VAL A 707 -28.69 23.91 26.09
N LEU A 708 -27.43 24.33 26.07
CA LEU A 708 -26.57 24.34 27.26
C LEU A 708 -27.22 25.11 28.43
N LYS A 709 -27.84 26.27 28.13
CA LYS A 709 -28.59 27.07 29.10
C LYS A 709 -29.83 26.34 29.64
N ARG A 710 -30.61 25.65 28.79
CA ARG A 710 -31.85 24.96 29.22
C ARG A 710 -31.58 23.76 30.14
N PHE A 711 -30.41 23.11 30.00
CA PHE A 711 -29.99 21.97 30.83
C PHE A 711 -28.97 22.35 31.94
N ASN A 712 -28.61 23.63 32.07
CA ASN A 712 -27.64 24.14 33.04
C ASN A 712 -26.27 23.42 32.97
N LEU A 713 -25.71 23.31 31.75
CA LEU A 713 -24.43 22.66 31.46
C LEU A 713 -23.39 23.67 30.96
N ALA A 714 -22.12 23.49 31.34
CA ALA A 714 -20.99 24.29 30.87
C ALA A 714 -20.38 23.73 29.57
N THR A 715 -19.73 24.56 28.77
CA THR A 715 -19.16 24.20 27.44
C THR A 715 -18.06 23.15 27.48
N ASP A 716 -17.35 23.05 28.59
CA ASP A 716 -16.27 22.10 28.88
C ASP A 716 -16.76 20.78 29.50
N THR A 717 -18.06 20.69 29.87
CA THR A 717 -18.66 19.53 30.54
C THR A 717 -18.45 18.26 29.73
N GLN A 718 -17.65 17.34 30.27
CA GLN A 718 -17.41 16.02 29.70
C GLN A 718 -18.50 15.04 30.14
N ILE A 719 -19.03 14.25 29.20
CA ILE A 719 -19.91 13.12 29.48
C ILE A 719 -19.39 11.84 28.80
N ARG A 720 -19.70 10.68 29.37
CA ARG A 720 -19.44 9.37 28.78
C ARG A 720 -20.76 8.70 28.47
N ILE A 721 -21.03 8.44 27.19
CA ILE A 721 -22.24 7.76 26.77
C ILE A 721 -22.01 6.25 26.85
N LEU A 722 -22.86 5.55 27.61
CA LEU A 722 -22.87 4.09 27.70
C LEU A 722 -24.11 3.58 26.96
N SER A 723 -23.94 2.57 26.11
CA SER A 723 -25.03 1.94 25.38
C SER A 723 -24.76 0.45 25.20
N SER A 724 -25.76 -0.39 25.47
CA SER A 724 -25.76 -1.82 25.13
C SER A 724 -26.28 -2.09 23.71
N THR A 725 -26.68 -1.05 22.99
CA THR A 725 -27.18 -1.12 21.60
C THR A 725 -26.41 -0.17 20.70
N SER A 726 -26.36 -0.50 19.40
CA SER A 726 -25.72 0.34 18.38
C SER A 726 -26.32 1.75 18.35
N THR A 727 -25.45 2.76 18.25
CA THR A 727 -25.81 4.18 18.32
C THR A 727 -24.80 5.01 17.53
N PHE A 728 -25.21 6.20 17.06
CA PHE A 728 -24.33 7.13 16.33
C PHE A 728 -23.51 8.05 17.26
N PHE A 729 -23.80 8.03 18.56
CA PHE A 729 -22.98 8.71 19.56
C PHE A 729 -21.71 7.92 19.86
N PRO A 730 -20.56 8.57 20.11
CA PRO A 730 -19.35 7.88 20.54
C PRO A 730 -19.57 7.31 21.95
N THR A 731 -19.42 6.00 22.10
CA THR A 731 -19.65 5.28 23.35
C THR A 731 -18.35 5.04 24.11
N ASN A 732 -18.48 4.81 25.42
CA ASN A 732 -17.43 4.39 26.37
C ASN A 732 -16.29 5.40 26.62
N ASN A 733 -16.02 6.32 25.70
CA ASN A 733 -15.06 7.42 25.86
C ASN A 733 -15.73 8.69 26.44
N PRO A 734 -14.99 9.54 27.19
CA PRO A 734 -15.43 10.90 27.50
C PRO A 734 -15.46 11.79 26.25
N ILE A 735 -16.44 12.69 26.18
CA ILE A 735 -16.60 13.70 25.12
C ILE A 735 -17.31 14.94 25.66
N SER A 736 -17.00 16.13 25.13
CA SER A 736 -17.71 17.35 25.50
C SER A 736 -19.17 17.34 25.05
N VAL A 737 -20.06 17.82 25.92
CA VAL A 737 -21.45 18.16 25.57
C VAL A 737 -21.50 19.14 24.39
N PHE A 738 -20.56 20.08 24.29
CA PHE A 738 -20.48 21.03 23.18
C PHE A 738 -20.20 20.35 21.83
N ASP A 739 -19.33 19.34 21.78
CA ASP A 739 -19.05 18.56 20.57
C ASP A 739 -20.29 17.80 20.08
N ILE A 740 -20.99 17.16 21.01
CA ILE A 740 -22.23 16.42 20.73
C ILE A 740 -23.29 17.35 20.14
N LEU A 741 -23.57 18.48 20.79
CA LEU A 741 -24.60 19.41 20.35
C LEU A 741 -24.19 20.16 19.07
N SER A 742 -22.92 20.47 18.88
CA SER A 742 -22.45 21.18 17.68
C SER A 742 -22.47 20.29 16.43
N GLY A 743 -22.19 18.99 16.55
CA GLY A 743 -22.08 18.15 15.36
C GLY A 743 -22.22 16.64 15.54
N TYR A 744 -23.13 16.18 16.39
CA TYR A 744 -23.69 14.82 16.35
C TYR A 744 -25.20 14.77 16.05
N VAL A 745 -25.97 15.84 16.33
CA VAL A 745 -27.45 15.85 16.30
C VAL A 745 -28.05 17.01 15.49
N GLU A 746 -29.27 16.86 14.96
CA GLU A 746 -30.05 17.98 14.41
C GLU A 746 -30.81 18.72 15.53
N LEU A 747 -30.48 19.98 15.81
CA LEU A 747 -31.17 20.76 16.86
C LEU A 747 -32.46 21.45 16.39
N SER A 748 -32.63 21.65 15.08
CA SER A 748 -33.67 22.53 14.49
C SER A 748 -34.75 21.80 13.70
N GLN A 749 -34.95 20.49 13.90
CA GLN A 749 -36.08 19.78 13.30
C GLN A 749 -37.37 20.01 14.10
N PRO A 750 -38.54 20.12 13.42
CA PRO A 750 -39.83 20.22 14.10
C PRO A 750 -40.07 19.01 15.02
N ILE A 751 -40.63 19.25 16.20
CA ILE A 751 -40.98 18.18 17.15
C ILE A 751 -42.10 17.30 16.57
N SER A 752 -41.98 15.98 16.69
CA SER A 752 -43.04 15.04 16.27
C SER A 752 -44.14 14.90 17.33
N LYS A 753 -45.38 14.57 16.93
CA LYS A 753 -46.52 14.35 17.86
C LYS A 753 -46.15 13.43 19.04
N LYS A 754 -45.51 12.29 18.76
CA LYS A 754 -45.02 11.34 19.77
C LYS A 754 -43.99 11.93 20.76
N GLN A 755 -43.19 12.90 20.33
CA GLN A 755 -42.28 13.61 21.23
C GLN A 755 -43.05 14.65 22.08
N VAL A 756 -44.09 15.31 21.55
CA VAL A 756 -44.97 16.19 22.34
C VAL A 756 -45.71 15.38 23.41
N GLU A 757 -46.23 14.19 23.09
CA GLU A 757 -46.82 13.25 24.05
C GLU A 757 -45.86 12.90 25.21
N ILE A 758 -44.60 12.62 24.89
CA ILE A 758 -43.54 12.35 25.89
C ILE A 758 -43.27 13.57 26.77
N LEU A 759 -43.27 14.79 26.22
CA LEU A 759 -43.12 16.02 27.01
C LEU A 759 -44.34 16.26 27.92
N ALA A 760 -45.56 16.00 27.45
CA ALA A 760 -46.77 16.12 28.26
C ALA A 760 -46.74 15.17 29.47
N ILE A 761 -46.25 13.94 29.31
CA ILE A 761 -46.07 12.96 30.41
C ILE A 761 -45.02 13.43 31.43
N LEU A 762 -44.00 14.17 31.00
CA LEU A 762 -42.92 14.70 31.84
C LEU A 762 -43.17 16.12 32.36
N CYS A 763 -44.37 16.67 32.13
CA CYS A 763 -44.78 17.99 32.57
C CYS A 763 -45.42 17.93 33.96
N LYS A 764 -44.91 18.73 34.91
CA LYS A 764 -45.42 18.76 36.30
C LYS A 764 -46.59 19.71 36.53
N ASN A 765 -46.89 20.60 35.58
CA ASN A 765 -47.98 21.56 35.68
C ASN A 765 -49.15 21.12 34.81
N GLU A 766 -50.28 20.75 35.43
CA GLU A 766 -51.50 20.27 34.76
C GLU A 766 -51.95 21.18 33.60
N LYS A 767 -51.76 22.51 33.71
CA LYS A 767 -52.13 23.47 32.66
C LYS A 767 -51.17 23.47 31.47
N GLU A 768 -49.87 23.30 31.70
CA GLU A 768 -48.87 23.16 30.63
C GLU A 768 -49.02 21.79 29.96
N GLN A 769 -49.32 20.74 30.74
CA GLN A 769 -49.62 19.39 30.26
C GLN A 769 -50.86 19.38 29.33
N GLU A 770 -51.97 20.02 29.72
CA GLU A 770 -53.16 20.11 28.87
C GLU A 770 -52.87 20.89 27.56
N GLN A 771 -52.08 21.96 27.64
CA GLN A 771 -51.66 22.73 26.47
C GLN A 771 -50.76 21.90 25.53
N LEU A 772 -49.85 21.08 26.05
CA LEU A 772 -49.03 20.17 25.26
C LEU A 772 -49.84 19.07 24.58
N LEU A 773 -50.86 18.50 25.25
CA LEU A 773 -51.76 17.53 24.62
C LEU A 773 -52.52 18.17 23.45
N ARG A 774 -53.08 19.38 23.64
CA ARG A 774 -53.72 20.17 22.58
C ARG A 774 -52.75 20.53 21.43
N LEU A 775 -51.46 20.71 21.73
CA LEU A 775 -50.38 20.94 20.75
C LEU A 775 -50.05 19.68 19.94
N GLY A 776 -50.06 18.51 20.55
CA GLY A 776 -49.88 17.22 19.88
C GLY A 776 -51.04 16.87 18.96
N GLU A 777 -52.27 17.24 19.31
CA GLU A 777 -53.48 16.97 18.52
C GLU A 777 -53.78 18.07 17.49
N ASN A 778 -54.55 19.09 17.91
CA ASN A 778 -55.34 19.97 17.05
C ASN A 778 -54.55 21.19 16.55
N LEU A 779 -53.53 21.62 17.31
CA LEU A 779 -52.71 22.78 16.96
C LEU A 779 -51.40 22.40 16.24
N TYR A 780 -51.11 21.11 16.07
CA TYR A 780 -49.84 20.62 15.54
C TYR A 780 -49.49 21.18 14.15
N GLU A 781 -50.46 21.24 13.24
CA GLU A 781 -50.23 21.75 11.88
C GLU A 781 -49.87 23.24 11.89
N THR A 782 -50.61 24.06 12.66
CA THR A 782 -50.48 25.51 12.71
C THR A 782 -49.34 26.00 13.59
N GLU A 783 -49.07 25.32 14.71
CA GLU A 783 -48.11 25.76 15.74
C GLU A 783 -46.77 25.00 15.68
N VAL A 784 -46.73 23.79 15.10
CA VAL A 784 -45.48 23.00 14.99
C VAL A 784 -44.98 22.93 13.55
N LEU A 785 -45.77 22.43 12.60
CA LEU A 785 -45.29 22.22 11.22
C LEU A 785 -45.11 23.54 10.46
N ASN A 786 -46.15 24.37 10.40
CA ASN A 786 -46.10 25.67 9.70
C ASN A 786 -45.07 26.63 10.33
N LYS A 787 -44.92 26.61 11.66
CA LYS A 787 -43.95 27.44 12.40
C LYS A 787 -42.56 26.83 12.53
N ARG A 788 -42.39 25.56 12.17
CA ARG A 788 -41.16 24.74 12.31
C ARG A 788 -40.61 24.67 13.74
N ALA A 789 -41.50 24.61 14.76
CA ALA A 789 -41.11 24.63 16.16
C ALA A 789 -40.37 23.34 16.59
N SER A 790 -39.16 23.50 17.14
CA SER A 790 -38.30 22.38 17.57
C SER A 790 -38.59 21.90 18.99
N ILE A 791 -37.98 20.78 19.38
CA ILE A 791 -38.04 20.27 20.76
C ILE A 791 -37.54 21.32 21.77
N LEU A 792 -36.53 22.11 21.40
CA LEU A 792 -35.97 23.14 22.25
C LEU A 792 -36.93 24.33 22.43
N ASP A 793 -37.59 24.76 21.35
CA ASP A 793 -38.56 25.85 21.41
C ASP A 793 -39.75 25.48 22.30
N VAL A 794 -40.24 24.24 22.22
CA VAL A 794 -41.30 23.71 23.11
C VAL A 794 -40.79 23.60 24.56
N LEU A 795 -39.57 23.13 24.80
CA LEU A 795 -39.00 23.06 26.15
C LEU A 795 -38.74 24.44 26.78
N GLU A 796 -38.53 25.50 25.99
CA GLU A 796 -38.44 26.88 26.47
C GLU A 796 -39.82 27.51 26.71
N LEU A 797 -40.85 27.16 25.92
CA LEU A 797 -42.24 27.61 26.11
C LEU A 797 -42.93 26.97 27.33
N TYR A 798 -42.61 25.70 27.62
CA TYR A 798 -43.22 24.91 28.71
C TYR A 798 -42.16 24.55 29.77
N PRO A 799 -41.78 25.49 30.65
CA PRO A 799 -40.63 25.33 31.55
C PRO A 799 -40.78 24.19 32.56
N SER A 800 -42.02 23.82 32.95
CA SER A 800 -42.28 22.75 33.92
C SER A 800 -42.10 21.32 33.37
N CYS A 801 -41.74 21.18 32.10
CA CYS A 801 -41.30 19.90 31.52
C CYS A 801 -39.88 19.57 31.99
N GLU A 802 -39.76 18.59 32.89
CA GLU A 802 -38.48 18.10 33.40
C GLU A 802 -37.97 16.92 32.57
N LEU A 803 -37.49 17.24 31.36
CA LEU A 803 -36.74 16.30 30.52
C LEU A 803 -35.27 16.24 30.98
N SER A 804 -34.71 15.04 31.18
CA SER A 804 -33.26 14.91 31.43
C SER A 804 -32.46 15.06 30.13
N PHE A 805 -31.21 15.53 30.22
CA PHE A 805 -30.34 15.70 29.04
C PHE A 805 -30.12 14.37 28.27
N ALA A 806 -30.08 13.24 28.96
CA ALA A 806 -29.97 11.92 28.34
C ALA A 806 -31.24 11.52 27.55
N GLN A 807 -32.44 11.89 28.02
CA GLN A 807 -33.67 11.71 27.24
C GLN A 807 -33.70 12.68 26.04
N TYR A 808 -33.28 13.93 26.22
CA TYR A 808 -33.18 14.91 25.13
C TYR A 808 -32.28 14.42 23.99
N LEU A 809 -31.04 13.99 24.28
CA LEU A 809 -30.15 13.43 23.25
C LEU A 809 -30.75 12.20 22.55
N ARG A 810 -31.51 11.35 23.27
CA ARG A 810 -32.21 10.19 22.67
C ARG A 810 -33.43 10.56 21.82
N MET A 811 -33.95 11.77 21.93
CA MET A 811 -35.06 12.27 21.09
C MET A 811 -34.56 12.94 19.81
N LEU A 812 -33.28 13.33 19.73
CA LEU A 812 -32.73 14.00 18.54
C LEU A 812 -32.23 13.00 17.49
N PRO A 813 -32.50 13.22 16.18
CA PRO A 813 -31.88 12.44 15.12
C PRO A 813 -30.44 12.91 14.85
N SER A 814 -29.64 12.03 14.26
CA SER A 814 -28.27 12.34 13.85
C SER A 814 -28.20 13.48 12.83
N LEU A 815 -27.19 14.34 12.95
CA LEU A 815 -26.91 15.41 11.99
C LEU A 815 -26.72 14.84 10.57
N ARG A 816 -27.40 15.44 9.58
CA ARG A 816 -27.44 14.95 8.20
C ARG A 816 -26.40 15.59 7.31
N VAL A 817 -25.94 14.80 6.34
CA VAL A 817 -25.21 15.26 5.17
C VAL A 817 -26.11 16.16 4.31
N ARG A 818 -25.56 17.24 3.73
CA ARG A 818 -26.23 18.06 2.71
C ARG A 818 -25.44 17.97 1.40
N GLN A 819 -26.12 18.02 0.25
CA GLN A 819 -25.52 17.93 -1.09
C GLN A 819 -25.72 19.24 -1.84
N TYR A 820 -24.73 19.61 -2.67
CA TYR A 820 -24.74 20.79 -3.54
C TYR A 820 -24.14 20.42 -4.90
N SER A 821 -24.78 20.80 -6.01
CA SER A 821 -24.25 20.56 -7.37
C SER A 821 -22.98 21.40 -7.63
N ILE A 822 -21.93 20.76 -8.14
CA ILE A 822 -20.63 21.39 -8.39
C ILE A 822 -20.73 22.31 -9.62
N SER A 823 -20.20 23.53 -9.51
CA SER A 823 -20.29 24.59 -10.53
C SER A 823 -19.01 24.86 -11.33
N SER A 824 -18.16 23.83 -11.46
CA SER A 824 -16.89 23.84 -12.20
C SER A 824 -16.70 22.54 -13.00
N THR A 825 -15.68 22.48 -13.85
CA THR A 825 -15.20 21.27 -14.52
C THR A 825 -13.78 20.90 -14.06
N PRO A 826 -13.44 19.59 -13.93
CA PRO A 826 -12.07 19.15 -13.67
C PRO A 826 -11.09 19.55 -14.80
N LEU A 827 -11.58 19.89 -16.01
CA LEU A 827 -10.74 20.42 -17.10
C LEU A 827 -10.24 21.84 -16.84
N TRP A 828 -10.88 22.59 -15.95
CA TRP A 828 -10.38 23.88 -15.46
C TRP A 828 -9.51 23.68 -14.21
N ASN A 829 -10.02 22.92 -13.23
CA ASN A 829 -9.25 22.53 -12.05
C ASN A 829 -9.77 21.22 -11.45
N ALA A 830 -8.94 20.18 -11.46
CA ALA A 830 -9.28 18.87 -10.93
C ALA A 830 -9.21 18.78 -9.39
N GLU A 831 -8.45 19.66 -8.73
CA GLU A 831 -8.32 19.68 -7.26
C GLU A 831 -9.33 20.62 -6.57
N VAL A 832 -10.00 21.50 -7.32
CA VAL A 832 -10.91 22.52 -6.78
C VAL A 832 -12.30 22.35 -7.36
N VAL A 833 -13.29 22.27 -6.47
CA VAL A 833 -14.70 22.36 -6.82
C VAL A 833 -15.24 23.71 -6.41
N THR A 834 -16.09 24.30 -7.24
CA THR A 834 -16.85 25.49 -6.87
C THR A 834 -18.29 25.13 -6.53
N LEU A 835 -18.90 25.84 -5.58
CA LEU A 835 -20.32 25.75 -5.26
C LEU A 835 -21.00 27.12 -5.41
N THR A 836 -22.30 27.09 -5.71
CA THR A 836 -23.18 28.28 -5.75
C THR A 836 -24.28 28.13 -4.70
N ILE A 837 -24.24 28.95 -3.65
CA ILE A 837 -24.97 28.72 -2.40
C ILE A 837 -25.93 29.88 -2.09
N ASP A 838 -27.20 29.57 -1.86
CA ASP A 838 -28.21 30.49 -1.31
C ASP A 838 -28.18 30.42 0.24
N ILE A 839 -28.05 31.58 0.91
CA ILE A 839 -27.87 31.67 2.36
C ILE A 839 -29.22 31.88 3.06
N LEU A 840 -29.84 30.76 3.46
CA LEU A 840 -31.09 30.77 4.24
C LEU A 840 -30.87 31.33 5.66
N ASN A 841 -31.14 32.61 5.84
CA ASN A 841 -31.26 33.26 7.15
C ASN A 841 -32.45 34.23 7.12
N THR A 842 -33.52 33.89 7.85
CA THR A 842 -34.80 34.62 7.84
C THR A 842 -35.46 34.58 9.22
N PRO A 843 -36.30 35.55 9.59
CA PRO A 843 -37.05 35.52 10.86
C PRO A 843 -37.77 34.19 11.08
N ALA A 844 -37.74 33.67 12.31
CA ALA A 844 -38.35 32.37 12.61
C ALA A 844 -39.88 32.42 12.50
N LEU A 845 -40.47 31.43 11.83
CA LEU A 845 -41.93 31.32 11.69
C LEU A 845 -42.64 31.04 13.03
N SER A 846 -41.90 30.59 14.05
CA SER A 846 -42.31 30.52 15.46
C SER A 846 -42.51 31.89 16.12
N GLY A 847 -42.03 32.98 15.52
CA GLY A 847 -41.96 34.31 16.12
C GLY A 847 -40.81 34.51 17.12
N VAL A 848 -39.99 33.47 17.37
CA VAL A 848 -38.88 33.51 18.33
C VAL A 848 -37.54 33.28 17.61
N GLY A 849 -36.74 34.34 17.48
CA GLY A 849 -35.40 34.28 16.89
C GLY A 849 -35.37 34.22 15.36
N GLN A 850 -34.35 33.55 14.83
CA GLN A 850 -34.09 33.42 13.39
C GLN A 850 -34.12 31.95 12.96
N HIS A 851 -34.70 31.67 11.79
CA HIS A 851 -34.59 30.38 11.12
C HIS A 851 -33.29 30.34 10.30
N ILE A 852 -32.25 29.79 10.93
CA ILE A 852 -30.89 29.70 10.38
C ILE A 852 -30.73 28.33 9.71
N GLY A 853 -30.55 28.32 8.38
CA GLY A 853 -30.25 27.10 7.62
C GLY A 853 -28.88 26.54 8.01
N VAL A 854 -28.85 25.36 8.65
CA VAL A 854 -27.63 24.77 9.26
C VAL A 854 -26.45 24.72 8.27
N ALA A 855 -26.61 24.06 7.12
CA ALA A 855 -25.52 23.93 6.15
C ALA A 855 -25.22 25.23 5.40
N SER A 856 -26.24 26.02 5.03
CA SER A 856 -26.02 27.26 4.29
C SER A 856 -25.28 28.33 5.11
N ASN A 857 -25.56 28.44 6.42
CA ASN A 857 -24.87 29.40 7.29
C ASN A 857 -23.52 28.87 7.77
N TYR A 858 -23.37 27.55 7.97
CA TYR A 858 -22.05 26.95 8.15
C TYR A 858 -21.12 27.33 6.99
N LEU A 859 -21.53 27.06 5.75
CA LEU A 859 -20.78 27.40 4.53
C LEU A 859 -20.62 28.92 4.32
N GLY A 860 -21.65 29.71 4.63
CA GLY A 860 -21.62 31.17 4.51
C GLY A 860 -20.67 31.87 5.49
N ASN A 861 -20.28 31.18 6.58
CA ASN A 861 -19.39 31.69 7.62
C ASN A 861 -17.94 31.18 7.51
N LEU A 862 -17.66 30.17 6.66
CA LEU A 862 -16.30 29.68 6.43
C LEU A 862 -15.42 30.76 5.77
N LYS A 863 -14.16 30.81 6.17
CA LYS A 863 -13.11 31.69 5.64
C LYS A 863 -12.09 30.89 4.83
N GLU A 864 -11.27 31.60 4.07
CA GLU A 864 -10.07 31.03 3.46
C GLU A 864 -9.22 30.30 4.52
N GLY A 865 -8.80 29.07 4.21
CA GLY A 865 -8.06 28.19 5.11
C GLY A 865 -8.90 27.36 6.08
N ASP A 866 -10.21 27.62 6.22
CA ASP A 866 -11.07 26.81 7.09
C ASP A 866 -11.25 25.38 6.55
N ARG A 867 -11.32 24.43 7.49
CA ARG A 867 -11.48 23.00 7.22
C ARG A 867 -12.96 22.64 7.09
N ILE A 868 -13.31 21.96 5.99
CA ILE A 868 -14.65 21.48 5.71
C ILE A 868 -14.68 19.95 5.56
N SER A 869 -15.60 19.29 6.26
CA SER A 869 -15.84 17.85 6.10
C SER A 869 -16.69 17.61 4.85
N CYS A 870 -16.11 17.02 3.80
CA CYS A 870 -16.78 16.83 2.52
C CYS A 870 -16.37 15.56 1.76
N ALA A 871 -17.22 15.17 0.81
CA ALA A 871 -16.99 14.09 -0.14
C ALA A 871 -17.67 14.37 -1.48
N VAL A 872 -16.97 14.17 -2.59
CA VAL A 872 -17.60 14.13 -3.92
C VAL A 872 -18.62 12.99 -3.98
N ARG A 873 -19.75 13.24 -4.65
CA ARG A 873 -20.79 12.24 -4.93
C ARG A 873 -21.17 12.30 -6.41
N THR A 874 -20.95 11.18 -7.09
CA THR A 874 -21.40 10.94 -8.46
C THR A 874 -22.88 11.27 -8.60
N SER A 875 -23.25 12.06 -9.60
CA SER A 875 -24.67 12.30 -9.92
C SER A 875 -25.26 11.15 -10.75
N ASN A 876 -26.38 11.38 -11.42
CA ASN A 876 -26.90 10.40 -12.37
C ASN A 876 -25.96 10.34 -13.59
N ALA A 877 -25.54 9.15 -14.02
CA ALA A 877 -24.60 8.98 -15.14
C ALA A 877 -25.04 9.62 -16.48
N ARG A 878 -26.31 10.04 -16.62
CA ARG A 878 -26.82 10.81 -17.77
C ARG A 878 -26.76 12.34 -17.57
N PHE A 879 -26.57 12.83 -16.35
CA PHE A 879 -26.42 14.24 -15.99
C PHE A 879 -24.95 14.74 -16.08
N HIS A 880 -24.24 14.30 -17.12
CA HIS A 880 -22.91 14.78 -17.50
C HIS A 880 -22.95 15.31 -18.95
N PRO A 881 -22.00 16.16 -19.36
CA PRO A 881 -21.78 16.50 -20.77
C PRO A 881 -21.63 15.23 -21.65
N PRO A 882 -22.04 15.25 -22.93
CA PRO A 882 -21.81 14.14 -23.84
C PRO A 882 -20.32 13.96 -24.17
N GLU A 883 -19.84 12.72 -24.18
CA GLU A 883 -18.44 12.37 -24.51
C GLU A 883 -18.03 12.76 -25.94
N ASP A 884 -18.90 12.53 -26.95
CA ASP A 884 -18.69 13.15 -28.25
C ASP A 884 -19.01 14.64 -28.14
N THR A 885 -17.94 15.43 -28.15
CA THR A 885 -17.99 16.89 -28.06
C THR A 885 -18.91 17.52 -29.11
N LYS A 886 -19.19 16.85 -30.24
CA LYS A 886 -20.08 17.34 -31.30
C LYS A 886 -21.57 17.29 -30.96
N ILE A 887 -21.99 16.52 -29.96
CA ILE A 887 -23.41 16.42 -29.58
C ILE A 887 -23.89 17.77 -28.99
N PRO A 888 -25.01 18.34 -29.46
CA PRO A 888 -25.53 19.61 -28.93
C PRO A 888 -26.11 19.46 -27.50
N MET A 889 -26.21 20.57 -26.77
CA MET A 889 -26.75 20.61 -25.41
C MET A 889 -27.76 21.74 -25.22
N VAL A 890 -28.86 21.45 -24.51
CA VAL A 890 -29.85 22.44 -24.07
C VAL A 890 -29.91 22.42 -22.54
N LEU A 891 -29.55 23.53 -21.92
CA LEU A 891 -29.39 23.69 -20.47
C LEU A 891 -30.47 24.66 -19.96
N ILE A 892 -31.22 24.29 -18.92
CA ILE A 892 -32.43 25.04 -18.48
C ILE A 892 -32.41 25.22 -16.95
N ALA A 893 -32.23 26.46 -16.48
CA ALA A 893 -32.06 26.76 -15.06
C ALA A 893 -32.76 28.03 -14.59
N ALA A 894 -32.99 28.14 -13.28
CA ALA A 894 -33.33 29.40 -12.63
C ALA A 894 -32.63 29.56 -11.28
N GLY A 895 -32.14 30.78 -11.00
CA GLY A 895 -31.34 31.09 -9.81
C GLY A 895 -30.14 30.17 -9.63
N THR A 896 -29.91 29.67 -8.41
CA THR A 896 -28.81 28.74 -8.09
C THR A 896 -28.83 27.42 -8.88
N GLY A 897 -29.93 27.08 -9.57
CA GLY A 897 -29.95 25.99 -10.54
C GLY A 897 -28.98 26.16 -11.72
N ILE A 898 -28.37 27.34 -11.90
CA ILE A 898 -27.29 27.53 -12.87
C ILE A 898 -26.01 26.75 -12.51
N ALA A 899 -25.86 26.31 -11.25
CA ALA A 899 -24.65 25.71 -10.71
C ALA A 899 -23.99 24.68 -11.63
N PRO A 900 -24.58 23.50 -11.93
CA PRO A 900 -23.93 22.51 -12.79
C PRO A 900 -23.67 23.04 -14.20
N PHE A 901 -24.52 23.92 -14.71
CA PHE A 901 -24.41 24.44 -16.08
C PHE A 901 -23.27 25.44 -16.26
N ARG A 902 -22.82 26.12 -15.19
CA ARG A 902 -21.52 26.83 -15.21
C ARG A 902 -20.39 25.86 -15.53
N GLY A 903 -20.35 24.71 -14.86
CA GLY A 903 -19.36 23.65 -15.13
C GLY A 903 -19.45 23.09 -16.56
N PHE A 904 -20.66 22.81 -17.05
CA PHE A 904 -20.88 22.32 -18.42
C PHE A 904 -20.37 23.32 -19.48
N ILE A 905 -20.62 24.63 -19.30
CA ILE A 905 -20.21 25.66 -20.25
C ILE A 905 -18.70 25.93 -20.14
N GLN A 906 -18.15 25.98 -18.93
CA GLN A 906 -16.70 26.06 -18.67
C GLN A 906 -15.96 24.91 -19.36
N GLU A 907 -16.54 23.70 -19.35
CA GLU A 907 -15.99 22.55 -20.06
C GLU A 907 -16.03 22.71 -21.59
N ARG A 908 -17.13 23.22 -22.17
CA ARG A 908 -17.19 23.50 -23.61
C ARG A 908 -16.22 24.61 -24.03
N ALA A 909 -16.03 25.62 -23.19
CA ALA A 909 -15.04 26.67 -23.40
C ALA A 909 -13.61 26.12 -23.38
N ALA A 910 -13.27 25.27 -22.41
CA ALA A 910 -11.97 24.58 -22.36
C ALA A 910 -11.73 23.70 -23.59
N GLN A 911 -12.72 22.90 -24.00
CA GLN A 911 -12.67 22.07 -25.21
C GLN A 911 -12.40 22.89 -26.47
N LEU A 912 -13.06 24.05 -26.62
CA LEU A 912 -12.85 24.99 -27.73
C LEU A 912 -11.46 25.62 -27.74
N VAL A 913 -10.97 26.08 -26.58
CA VAL A 913 -9.62 26.68 -26.45
C VAL A 913 -8.53 25.65 -26.81
N CYS A 914 -8.74 24.37 -26.49
CA CYS A 914 -7.88 23.27 -26.93
C CYS A 914 -8.12 22.82 -28.39
N GLY A 915 -8.86 23.58 -29.20
CA GLY A 915 -9.06 23.33 -30.63
C GLY A 915 -10.03 22.19 -30.98
N ARG A 916 -10.79 21.65 -30.02
CA ARG A 916 -11.79 20.62 -30.29
C ARG A 916 -13.07 21.27 -30.85
N LYS A 917 -13.70 20.62 -31.84
CA LYS A 917 -15.02 21.04 -32.35
C LYS A 917 -16.11 20.64 -31.36
N VAL A 918 -16.86 21.60 -30.85
CA VAL A 918 -18.03 21.36 -29.97
C VAL A 918 -19.35 21.53 -30.73
N GLY A 919 -20.39 20.84 -30.27
CA GLY A 919 -21.76 21.02 -30.75
C GLY A 919 -22.43 22.28 -30.17
N PRO A 920 -23.49 22.81 -30.82
CA PRO A 920 -24.23 23.96 -30.30
C PRO A 920 -24.72 23.73 -28.87
N THR A 921 -24.46 24.70 -27.99
CA THR A 921 -24.91 24.66 -26.59
C THR A 921 -25.75 25.91 -26.32
N VAL A 922 -26.96 25.72 -25.78
CA VAL A 922 -27.90 26.83 -25.48
C VAL A 922 -28.28 26.80 -23.99
N LEU A 923 -28.16 27.94 -23.31
CA LEU A 923 -28.55 28.11 -21.91
C LEU A 923 -29.80 29.00 -21.81
N TYR A 924 -30.89 28.42 -21.32
CA TYR A 924 -32.09 29.10 -20.87
C TYR A 924 -31.99 29.38 -19.37
N TYR A 925 -31.85 30.65 -18.99
CA TYR A 925 -31.63 31.05 -17.59
C TYR A 925 -32.66 32.08 -17.10
N GLY A 926 -33.21 31.87 -15.90
CA GLY A 926 -34.18 32.75 -15.27
C GLY A 926 -33.72 33.29 -13.91
N CYS A 927 -33.77 34.61 -13.73
CA CYS A 927 -33.53 35.28 -12.45
C CYS A 927 -34.59 36.37 -12.18
N ARG A 928 -34.38 37.27 -11.21
CA ARG A 928 -35.35 38.31 -10.80
C ARG A 928 -35.10 39.61 -11.56
N SER A 929 -33.84 40.05 -11.63
CA SER A 929 -33.36 41.25 -12.33
C SER A 929 -31.93 41.03 -12.85
N GLN A 930 -31.28 42.05 -13.40
CA GLN A 930 -29.87 41.96 -13.77
C GLN A 930 -28.97 41.78 -12.53
N ASP A 931 -29.44 42.19 -11.35
CA ASP A 931 -28.68 42.18 -10.08
C ASP A 931 -28.50 40.77 -9.48
N ASP A 932 -29.35 39.80 -9.87
CA ASP A 932 -29.20 38.37 -9.54
C ASP A 932 -28.88 37.49 -10.76
N ASN A 933 -28.32 38.11 -11.82
CA ASN A 933 -27.84 37.44 -13.02
C ASN A 933 -26.45 36.79 -12.77
N LEU A 934 -26.46 35.68 -12.02
CA LEU A 934 -25.26 34.97 -11.58
C LEU A 934 -24.28 34.64 -12.73
N TYR A 935 -23.00 34.92 -12.51
CA TYR A 935 -21.88 34.64 -13.44
C TYR A 935 -21.97 35.30 -14.83
N PHE A 936 -22.74 36.39 -14.98
CA PHE A 936 -22.99 37.05 -16.26
C PHE A 936 -21.72 37.33 -17.09
N ASP A 937 -20.67 37.90 -16.47
CA ASP A 937 -19.43 38.27 -17.18
C ASP A 937 -18.66 37.04 -17.72
N GLU A 938 -18.61 35.94 -16.96
CA GLU A 938 -18.00 34.67 -17.39
C GLU A 938 -18.80 34.05 -18.55
N LEU A 939 -20.14 34.06 -18.43
CA LEU A 939 -21.05 33.49 -19.41
C LEU A 939 -21.05 34.27 -20.73
N ASP A 940 -20.98 35.60 -20.68
CA ASP A 940 -20.83 36.47 -21.84
C ASP A 940 -19.46 36.28 -22.53
N GLN A 941 -18.37 36.13 -21.75
CA GLN A 941 -17.06 35.77 -22.31
C GLN A 941 -17.10 34.40 -23.02
N TRP A 942 -17.68 33.38 -22.40
CA TRP A 942 -17.83 32.06 -23.03
C TRP A 942 -18.81 32.07 -24.21
N SER A 943 -19.81 32.96 -24.20
CA SER A 943 -20.71 33.17 -25.35
C SER A 943 -19.98 33.80 -26.54
N LYS A 944 -19.12 34.80 -26.30
CA LYS A 944 -18.25 35.42 -27.33
C LYS A 944 -17.21 34.45 -27.89
N LEU A 945 -16.78 33.46 -27.13
CA LEU A 945 -15.95 32.34 -27.60
C LEU A 945 -16.73 31.27 -28.38
N GLY A 946 -18.06 31.36 -28.47
CA GLY A 946 -18.91 30.38 -29.16
C GLY A 946 -19.20 29.11 -28.35
N ALA A 947 -18.88 29.08 -27.05
CA ALA A 947 -19.12 27.93 -26.18
C ALA A 947 -20.58 27.78 -25.74
N VAL A 948 -21.37 28.88 -25.78
CA VAL A 948 -22.80 28.89 -25.41
C VAL A 948 -23.57 30.02 -26.11
N LYS A 949 -24.83 29.78 -26.44
CA LYS A 949 -25.84 30.81 -26.75
C LYS A 949 -26.70 31.09 -25.52
N LEU A 950 -26.71 32.33 -25.05
CA LEU A 950 -27.46 32.73 -23.84
C LEU A 950 -28.90 33.16 -24.18
N ARG A 951 -29.88 32.69 -23.40
CA ARG A 951 -31.30 33.08 -23.46
C ARG A 951 -31.77 33.35 -22.02
N ILE A 952 -31.67 34.62 -21.59
CA ILE A 952 -31.90 35.06 -20.20
C ILE A 952 -33.27 35.76 -20.08
N VAL A 953 -33.99 35.54 -18.96
CA VAL A 953 -35.27 36.20 -18.65
C VAL A 953 -35.36 36.66 -17.19
N PHE A 954 -35.92 37.85 -16.99
CA PHE A 954 -35.99 38.54 -15.70
C PHE A 954 -37.43 38.59 -15.16
N SER A 955 -37.72 37.77 -14.15
CA SER A 955 -39.08 37.56 -13.63
C SER A 955 -39.70 38.77 -12.90
N ARG A 956 -38.93 39.81 -12.57
CA ARG A 956 -39.41 41.04 -11.92
C ARG A 956 -39.15 42.32 -12.72
N GLN A 957 -38.65 42.24 -13.96
CA GLN A 957 -38.45 43.43 -14.80
C GLN A 957 -39.77 43.89 -15.44
N ALA A 958 -40.12 45.16 -15.26
CA ALA A 958 -41.48 45.67 -15.45
C ALA A 958 -42.01 45.71 -16.91
N THR A 959 -41.17 45.43 -17.91
CA THR A 959 -41.45 45.67 -19.34
C THR A 959 -41.50 44.41 -20.21
N SER A 960 -41.38 43.20 -19.63
CA SER A 960 -41.36 41.95 -20.39
C SER A 960 -42.69 41.18 -20.30
N GLU A 961 -43.22 40.78 -21.46
CA GLU A 961 -44.33 39.81 -21.56
C GLU A 961 -43.90 38.41 -21.09
N LYS A 962 -42.62 38.06 -21.26
CA LYS A 962 -42.00 36.79 -20.87
C LYS A 962 -41.38 36.94 -19.48
N ARG A 963 -41.65 36.02 -18.56
CA ARG A 963 -41.22 36.12 -17.15
C ARG A 963 -40.41 34.94 -16.66
N TYR A 964 -40.46 33.80 -17.34
CA TYR A 964 -39.84 32.55 -16.91
C TYR A 964 -39.24 31.75 -18.08
N VAL A 965 -38.37 30.80 -17.77
CA VAL A 965 -37.64 30.03 -18.80
C VAL A 965 -38.57 29.26 -19.74
N GLN A 966 -39.72 28.76 -19.28
CA GLN A 966 -40.68 28.09 -20.17
C GLN A 966 -41.26 29.01 -21.26
N ASP A 967 -41.27 30.32 -21.05
CA ASP A 967 -41.77 31.30 -22.02
C ASP A 967 -40.77 31.47 -23.17
N LEU A 968 -39.46 31.38 -22.86
CA LEU A 968 -38.38 31.34 -23.85
C LEU A 968 -38.35 30.01 -24.60
N LEU A 969 -38.58 28.89 -23.92
CA LEU A 969 -38.65 27.56 -24.56
C LEU A 969 -39.83 27.47 -25.54
N TRP A 970 -40.97 28.11 -25.22
CA TRP A 970 -42.12 28.17 -26.12
C TRP A 970 -41.90 29.08 -27.35
N GLU A 971 -41.15 30.17 -27.19
CA GLU A 971 -40.67 30.99 -28.32
C GLU A 971 -39.74 30.15 -29.23
N ASP A 972 -38.70 29.55 -28.65
CA ASP A 972 -37.64 28.84 -29.38
C ASP A 972 -38.00 27.40 -29.77
N ARG A 973 -39.28 27.01 -29.75
CA ARG A 973 -39.70 25.60 -29.91
C ARG A 973 -39.26 24.97 -31.24
N ASP A 974 -39.14 25.75 -32.32
CA ASP A 974 -38.57 25.29 -33.60
C ASP A 974 -37.04 25.09 -33.54
N GLU A 975 -36.32 25.89 -32.75
CA GLU A 975 -34.89 25.66 -32.48
C GLU A 975 -34.69 24.43 -31.61
N ILE A 976 -35.52 24.24 -30.57
CA ILE A 976 -35.56 23.04 -29.73
C ILE A 976 -35.83 21.78 -30.57
N LYS A 977 -36.80 21.82 -31.48
CA LYS A 977 -37.09 20.76 -32.45
C LYS A 977 -35.87 20.44 -33.32
N ASN A 978 -35.22 21.45 -33.88
CA ASN A 978 -34.04 21.28 -34.72
C ASN A 978 -32.85 20.70 -33.93
N LEU A 979 -32.63 21.15 -32.68
CA LEU A 979 -31.60 20.59 -31.79
C LEU A 979 -31.91 19.12 -31.43
N TYR A 980 -33.17 18.81 -31.10
CA TYR A 980 -33.61 17.44 -30.83
C TYR A 980 -33.42 16.50 -32.02
N CYS A 981 -33.72 16.95 -33.24
CA CYS A 981 -33.45 16.20 -34.48
C CYS A 981 -31.94 15.99 -34.72
N ASN A 982 -31.09 16.95 -34.32
CA ASN A 982 -29.63 16.83 -34.36
C ASN A 982 -29.04 16.08 -33.14
N GLY A 983 -29.84 15.30 -32.42
CA GLY A 983 -29.38 14.42 -31.35
C GLY A 983 -29.04 15.11 -30.02
N ALA A 984 -29.47 16.36 -29.81
CA ALA A 984 -29.16 17.11 -28.60
C ALA A 984 -29.58 16.40 -27.30
N ARG A 985 -28.78 16.58 -26.24
CA ARG A 985 -29.15 16.24 -24.86
C ARG A 985 -29.74 17.46 -24.13
N PHE A 986 -30.74 17.20 -23.30
CA PHE A 986 -31.52 18.21 -22.58
C PHE A 986 -31.30 18.06 -21.07
N TYR A 987 -31.09 19.17 -20.38
CA TYR A 987 -30.77 19.20 -18.96
C TYR A 987 -31.59 20.30 -18.27
N THR A 988 -32.24 19.97 -17.15
CA THR A 988 -32.98 20.96 -16.32
C THR A 988 -32.50 20.93 -14.88
N CYS A 989 -32.25 22.11 -14.29
CA CYS A 989 -31.78 22.23 -12.91
C CYS A 989 -32.52 23.33 -12.12
N GLY A 990 -32.75 23.09 -10.82
CA GLY A 990 -33.32 24.07 -9.89
C GLY A 990 -34.47 23.53 -9.04
N SER A 991 -35.49 24.34 -8.78
CA SER A 991 -36.61 23.93 -7.90
C SER A 991 -37.57 22.96 -8.61
N ALA A 992 -37.71 21.74 -8.10
CA ALA A 992 -38.58 20.69 -8.64
C ALA A 992 -40.05 21.15 -8.73
N ARG A 993 -40.55 21.78 -7.66
CA ARG A 993 -41.92 22.29 -7.53
C ARG A 993 -42.24 23.49 -8.44
N LYS A 994 -41.25 24.07 -9.13
CA LYS A 994 -41.42 25.25 -9.97
C LYS A 994 -40.85 25.03 -11.37
N VAL A 995 -39.52 24.98 -11.49
CA VAL A 995 -38.79 24.85 -12.76
C VAL A 995 -39.02 23.47 -13.37
N GLY A 996 -38.84 22.39 -12.59
CA GLY A 996 -39.04 21.02 -13.09
C GLY A 996 -40.45 20.79 -13.62
N ALA A 997 -41.46 21.26 -12.88
CA ALA A 997 -42.85 21.21 -13.29
C ALA A 997 -43.14 22.07 -14.55
N SER A 998 -42.79 23.36 -14.55
CA SER A 998 -43.11 24.26 -15.69
C SER A 998 -42.41 23.86 -16.98
N VAL A 999 -41.18 23.32 -16.88
CA VAL A 999 -40.44 22.81 -18.04
C VAL A 999 -41.03 21.49 -18.54
N LYS A 1000 -41.47 20.55 -17.68
CA LYS A 1000 -42.18 19.33 -18.14
C LYS A 1000 -43.45 19.70 -18.92
N THR A 1001 -44.29 20.59 -18.38
CA THR A 1001 -45.51 21.06 -19.07
C THR A 1001 -45.20 21.77 -20.39
N CYS A 1002 -44.12 22.57 -20.45
CA CYS A 1002 -43.71 23.21 -21.70
C CYS A 1002 -43.25 22.20 -22.75
N PHE A 1003 -42.45 21.19 -22.38
CA PHE A 1003 -42.04 20.15 -23.32
C PHE A 1003 -43.21 19.29 -23.82
N ILE A 1004 -44.19 18.95 -22.97
CA ILE A 1004 -45.43 18.28 -23.42
C ILE A 1004 -46.11 19.13 -24.49
N LYS A 1005 -46.30 20.43 -24.24
CA LYS A 1005 -46.92 21.36 -25.19
C LYS A 1005 -46.13 21.50 -26.51
N ILE A 1006 -44.80 21.49 -26.45
CA ILE A 1006 -43.93 21.51 -27.64
C ILE A 1006 -44.06 20.20 -28.42
N ILE A 1007 -44.15 19.05 -27.75
CA ILE A 1007 -44.37 17.75 -28.40
C ILE A 1007 -45.74 17.74 -29.10
N GLN A 1008 -46.81 18.22 -28.45
CA GLN A 1008 -48.13 18.37 -29.07
C GLN A 1008 -48.08 19.23 -30.35
N ASP A 1009 -47.43 20.40 -30.31
CA ASP A 1009 -47.27 21.30 -31.47
C ASP A 1009 -46.49 20.63 -32.61
N VAL A 1010 -45.43 19.89 -32.29
CA VAL A 1010 -44.51 19.27 -33.25
C VAL A 1010 -45.02 17.93 -33.82
N LYS A 1011 -45.81 17.18 -33.06
CA LYS A 1011 -46.32 15.84 -33.42
C LYS A 1011 -47.80 15.82 -33.80
N GLN A 1012 -48.56 16.86 -33.45
CA GLN A 1012 -50.02 16.94 -33.63
C GLN A 1012 -50.76 15.79 -32.91
N CYS A 1013 -50.36 15.52 -31.67
CA CYS A 1013 -50.89 14.49 -30.77
C CYS A 1013 -51.57 15.11 -29.53
N ASP A 1014 -52.28 14.30 -28.75
CA ASP A 1014 -52.88 14.73 -27.48
C ASP A 1014 -51.88 14.82 -26.31
N GLU A 1015 -52.36 15.20 -25.12
CA GLU A 1015 -51.51 15.40 -23.93
C GLU A 1015 -51.00 14.08 -23.32
N GLU A 1016 -51.73 12.98 -23.48
CA GLU A 1016 -51.37 11.67 -22.92
C GLU A 1016 -50.30 11.01 -23.79
N GLU A 1017 -50.47 11.04 -25.12
CA GLU A 1017 -49.44 10.61 -26.08
C GLU A 1017 -48.18 11.50 -25.98
N ALA A 1018 -48.33 12.82 -25.90
CA ALA A 1018 -47.18 13.73 -25.72
C ALA A 1018 -46.44 13.51 -24.39
N SER A 1019 -47.15 13.20 -23.31
CA SER A 1019 -46.55 12.86 -22.02
C SER A 1019 -45.76 11.56 -22.09
N LYS A 1020 -46.30 10.54 -22.76
CA LYS A 1020 -45.60 9.27 -22.98
C LYS A 1020 -44.34 9.43 -23.83
N ILE A 1021 -44.42 10.20 -24.93
CA ILE A 1021 -43.25 10.55 -25.76
C ILE A 1021 -42.18 11.27 -24.92
N LEU A 1022 -42.57 12.16 -24.01
CA LEU A 1022 -41.62 12.83 -23.11
C LEU A 1022 -40.98 11.86 -22.11
N GLU A 1023 -41.69 10.83 -21.66
CA GLU A 1023 -41.15 9.79 -20.77
C GLU A 1023 -40.16 8.87 -21.50
N GLU A 1024 -40.43 8.51 -22.77
CA GLU A 1024 -39.46 7.82 -23.64
C GLU A 1024 -38.19 8.70 -23.86
N ILE A 1025 -38.36 10.00 -24.13
CA ILE A 1025 -37.24 10.95 -24.23
C ILE A 1025 -36.47 11.09 -22.89
N SER A 1026 -37.15 10.93 -21.75
CA SER A 1026 -36.56 10.97 -20.40
C SER A 1026 -35.75 9.72 -20.05
N GLN A 1027 -35.90 8.62 -20.80
CA GLN A 1027 -35.05 7.42 -20.66
C GLN A 1027 -33.75 7.54 -21.48
N ASP A 1028 -33.76 8.32 -22.56
CA ASP A 1028 -32.63 8.53 -23.48
C ASP A 1028 -31.92 9.89 -23.24
N ARG A 1029 -32.50 11.00 -23.70
CA ARG A 1029 -31.82 12.29 -23.92
C ARG A 1029 -32.20 13.45 -22.99
N TYR A 1030 -33.18 13.29 -22.11
CA TYR A 1030 -33.52 14.31 -21.09
C TYR A 1030 -33.12 13.88 -19.67
N SER A 1031 -32.39 14.74 -18.96
CA SER A 1031 -31.91 14.53 -17.59
C SER A 1031 -32.20 15.73 -16.69
N VAL A 1032 -32.39 15.50 -15.38
CA VAL A 1032 -32.92 16.51 -14.45
C VAL A 1032 -32.20 16.46 -13.10
N ASP A 1033 -31.79 17.62 -12.58
CA ASP A 1033 -31.18 17.82 -11.27
C ASP A 1033 -32.00 18.82 -10.45
N VAL A 1034 -33.00 18.35 -9.69
CA VAL A 1034 -33.98 19.25 -9.05
C VAL A 1034 -34.21 18.98 -7.58
N PHE A 1035 -34.31 20.07 -6.81
CA PHE A 1035 -34.38 20.10 -5.36
C PHE A 1035 -35.68 20.74 -4.87
N THR A 1036 -36.04 20.54 -3.59
CA THR A 1036 -37.32 20.95 -2.99
C THR A 1036 -37.18 21.91 -1.81
#